data_AF-A0A7X9HLD9-F1
#
_entry.id   AF-A0A7X9HLD9-F1
#
_cell.length_a   1.000
_cell.length_b   1.000
_cell.length_c   1.000
_cell.angle_alpha   90.00
_cell.angle_beta   90.00
_cell.angle_gamma   90.00
#
_symmetry.space_group_name_H-M   'P 1'
#
loop_
_entity.id
_entity.type
_entity.pdbx_description
1 polymer ?
#
loop_
_entity_poly.entity_id
_entity_poly.type
_entity_poly.pdbx_seq_one_letter_code
_entity_poly.pdbx_strand_id
1 'polypeptide(L)'
;MNGRRMGLLLALVLGLGFFGAACGGEEADDGLPPELADVDILLAGAPDKADLADEKTDQIPPRQFDLINVQSPIRNQRSRGVCSIFATVALMEHLYVKEGTYRTPDFSEQYLQWSVKNEVGDFTHTEGSSASSNLEAISRFGIVEEKDWPYEPYRWTTANDPECTGGENLPIKCYTNGDPPADARQAKKWKLPASRWVSSRVNSIKAFMVNKNQAVIAGGTFYYQAWNHGASTLPVRSDYSRKGYVLFPNAKDKEESLKKRAGHAFLLVGWDDDLEVQAVDENGNLAVDAQGKPVMQKGFFLFKNSWGTGRFGVENPKGDGYGWIQYQYVEELSAVASDVPKVDQPVNPENCVNAIDDDRDGKTDCQDSDCANADACKTDRLEYENSSAAAIPDNNPSGLSSTLEVSLDATIGALDLSVDINHTYRGDLEIRLIHPDGATATVLSPDSNSGDDVKQTFPVADFNGKTTKGTWTLKVIDHAAQDTGTLNRWSLRFATQSPTDTVTIGSCRLLPASADVPPGGTFSVQGRVFVAGLTDKTAGTDPHASLVAQVGRGAAGSTPGSDWTWVVAAATPGWNDASDPGRDEYRASLTAPAAAGSYAYAARFSGDGGKNWTLCDLDGSQNGFQPAQAGVLTVSAPQAGGLIISEYVEGSSYNKAVEIANRGSSSASLAGCKLRAYLNGSATPSRELELSGSLAPNATLVVCHPSSTQGILSRCQVQNGSVTGFNGDDALDLVCNGAVQDTFGRIGQDPGTAWGSGTSSTLDNSLRRKCSVTQGDTNGADAFDPAAQWDGAGKDAFDGLGATGC
;
A
#
# COMPACT_ATOMS: atom_id res chain seq x y z
N MET A 1 30.08 13.24 57.83
CA MET A 1 30.88 14.22 57.07
C MET A 1 30.72 13.91 55.58
N ASN A 2 30.21 14.92 54.87
CA ASN A 2 29.95 15.12 53.44
C ASN A 2 30.88 14.33 52.48
N GLY A 3 30.52 14.01 51.23
CA GLY A 3 29.47 14.50 50.36
C GLY A 3 29.79 14.09 48.91
N ARG A 4 28.75 14.03 48.08
CA ARG A 4 28.67 13.50 46.71
C ARG A 4 29.61 14.16 45.69
N ARG A 5 30.01 13.37 44.67
CA ARG A 5 30.58 13.82 43.39
C ARG A 5 29.54 14.62 42.59
N MET A 6 29.98 15.74 42.04
CA MET A 6 29.23 16.68 41.20
C MET A 6 29.65 16.47 39.74
N GLY A 7 28.69 16.24 38.84
CA GLY A 7 28.89 16.23 37.40
C GLY A 7 28.95 17.66 36.85
N LEU A 8 29.86 17.89 35.91
CA LEU A 8 30.11 19.17 35.28
C LEU A 8 29.33 19.24 33.95
N LEU A 9 28.48 20.27 33.80
CA LEU A 9 27.94 20.75 32.53
C LEU A 9 29.06 21.34 31.67
N LEU A 10 28.98 21.16 30.35
CA LEU A 10 29.48 22.15 29.40
C LEU A 10 28.55 22.18 28.17
N ALA A 11 27.94 23.35 27.96
CA ALA A 11 27.25 23.71 26.73
C ALA A 11 28.19 24.55 25.85
N LEU A 12 28.13 24.40 24.52
CA LEU A 12 28.32 25.52 23.59
C LEU A 12 27.67 25.22 22.23
N VAL A 13 27.13 26.29 21.65
CA VAL A 13 26.24 26.40 20.48
C VAL A 13 27.03 26.89 19.24
N LEU A 14 26.39 26.79 18.06
CA LEU A 14 26.65 27.35 16.71
C LEU A 14 27.41 26.43 15.73
N GLY A 15 26.98 26.20 14.48
CA GLY A 15 25.83 26.70 13.71
C GLY A 15 26.09 26.59 12.20
N LEU A 16 25.02 26.34 11.42
CA LEU A 16 24.82 26.57 9.96
C LEU A 16 25.65 25.70 8.98
N GLY A 17 25.13 25.07 7.93
CA GLY A 17 23.79 24.99 7.31
C GLY A 17 23.98 24.52 5.85
N PHE A 18 23.04 23.78 5.26
CA PHE A 18 22.75 23.79 3.81
C PHE A 18 21.35 23.23 3.54
N PHE A 19 20.62 23.95 2.69
CA PHE A 19 19.26 23.70 2.24
C PHE A 19 19.13 22.42 1.40
N GLY A 20 18.02 21.70 1.60
CA GLY A 20 17.51 20.67 0.70
C GLY A 20 16.07 20.36 1.08
N ALA A 21 15.12 20.84 0.28
CA ALA A 21 13.71 20.55 0.43
C ALA A 21 13.45 19.05 0.22
N ALA A 22 12.71 18.43 1.13
CA ALA A 22 12.16 17.09 0.96
C ALA A 22 10.74 17.07 1.56
N CYS A 23 9.76 16.92 0.68
CA CYS A 23 8.41 16.48 1.00
C CYS A 23 8.45 15.01 1.48
N GLY A 24 7.55 14.67 2.40
CA GLY A 24 7.35 13.29 2.86
C GLY A 24 8.31 12.88 3.97
N GLY A 25 8.09 13.37 5.19
CA GLY A 25 8.68 12.82 6.39
C GLY A 25 7.55 12.37 7.31
N GLU A 26 7.52 11.07 7.65
CA GLU A 26 6.82 10.60 8.84
C GLU A 26 7.09 11.59 9.98
N GLU A 27 6.02 12.13 10.55
CA GLU A 27 6.10 13.16 11.56
C GLU A 27 6.85 12.63 12.79
N ALA A 28 8.12 13.01 12.93
CA ALA A 28 8.98 12.54 14.01
C ALA A 28 8.37 12.87 15.39
N ASP A 29 8.29 11.83 16.21
CA ASP A 29 7.71 11.85 17.55
C ASP A 29 8.68 12.45 18.59
N ASP A 30 8.26 13.47 19.33
CA ASP A 30 9.13 14.28 20.22
C ASP A 30 9.08 13.87 21.72
N GLY A 31 8.39 12.79 22.06
CA GLY A 31 8.36 12.29 23.44
C GLY A 31 7.32 12.93 24.38
N LEU A 32 6.63 14.00 23.97
CA LEU A 32 5.78 14.79 24.88
C LEU A 32 4.29 14.36 24.85
N PRO A 33 3.58 14.35 26.00
CA PRO A 33 2.15 14.07 26.00
C PRO A 33 1.37 15.19 25.29
N PRO A 34 0.28 14.86 24.57
CA PRO A 34 -0.53 15.85 23.85
C PRO A 34 -1.15 16.87 24.81
N GLU A 35 -1.33 18.11 24.33
CA GLU A 35 -1.90 19.17 25.16
C GLU A 35 -3.44 19.09 25.22
N LEU A 36 -4.01 19.33 26.40
CA LEU A 36 -5.44 19.28 26.66
C LEU A 36 -6.06 20.68 26.60
N ALA A 37 -7.34 20.75 26.25
CA ALA A 37 -8.08 22.01 26.22
C ALA A 37 -8.56 22.42 27.63
N ASP A 38 -9.01 23.66 27.77
CA ASP A 38 -9.80 24.10 28.94
C ASP A 38 -11.23 23.55 28.81
N VAL A 39 -11.76 22.96 29.88
CA VAL A 39 -13.09 22.33 29.89
C VAL A 39 -14.22 23.35 29.80
N ASP A 40 -14.08 24.53 30.40
CA ASP A 40 -15.13 25.55 30.41
C ASP A 40 -15.28 26.17 29.01
N ILE A 41 -14.15 26.31 28.29
CA ILE A 41 -14.13 26.68 26.87
C ILE A 41 -14.82 25.63 26.02
N LEU A 42 -14.55 24.35 26.28
CA LEU A 42 -15.07 23.26 25.48
C LEU A 42 -16.61 23.13 25.60
N LEU A 43 -17.14 23.36 26.80
CA LEU A 43 -18.57 23.25 27.11
C LEU A 43 -19.35 24.55 26.86
N ALA A 44 -18.69 25.62 26.41
CA ALA A 44 -19.35 26.89 26.15
C ALA A 44 -20.46 26.75 25.09
N GLY A 45 -21.67 27.17 25.45
CA GLY A 45 -22.88 27.07 24.62
C GLY A 45 -23.58 25.71 24.65
N ALA A 46 -23.08 24.73 25.42
CA ALA A 46 -23.75 23.45 25.60
C ALA A 46 -25.01 23.63 26.47
N PRO A 47 -26.19 23.14 26.03
CA PRO A 47 -27.39 23.17 26.83
C PRO A 47 -27.32 22.15 27.97
N ASP A 48 -28.15 22.35 28.99
CA ASP A 48 -28.31 21.36 30.04
C ASP A 48 -28.86 20.05 29.45
N LYS A 49 -28.29 18.92 29.86
CA LYS A 49 -28.67 17.59 29.36
C LYS A 49 -30.16 17.27 29.58
N ALA A 50 -30.79 17.90 30.58
CA ALA A 50 -32.22 17.74 30.85
C ALA A 50 -33.11 18.36 29.76
N ASP A 51 -32.59 19.34 29.01
CA ASP A 51 -33.33 20.09 28.00
C ASP A 51 -33.23 19.48 26.60
N LEU A 52 -32.32 18.52 26.40
CA LEU A 52 -32.16 17.80 25.13
C LEU A 52 -33.08 16.59 25.06
N ALA A 53 -33.93 16.56 24.02
CA ALA A 53 -34.71 15.38 23.69
C ALA A 53 -33.80 14.25 23.19
N ASP A 54 -34.12 13.01 23.57
CA ASP A 54 -33.43 11.83 23.06
C ASP A 54 -33.85 11.53 21.62
N GLU A 55 -32.86 11.21 20.79
CA GLU A 55 -33.08 10.66 19.46
C GLU A 55 -33.76 9.28 19.57
N LYS A 56 -34.65 8.99 18.62
CA LYS A 56 -35.40 7.73 18.57
C LYS A 56 -35.12 7.02 17.26
N THR A 57 -35.09 5.70 17.29
CA THR A 57 -34.98 4.86 16.10
C THR A 57 -36.01 3.73 16.17
N ASP A 58 -36.65 3.45 15.03
CA ASP A 58 -37.57 2.31 14.88
C ASP A 58 -36.80 1.01 14.56
N GLN A 59 -35.51 1.13 14.27
CA GLN A 59 -34.62 0.00 14.03
C GLN A 59 -34.04 -0.48 15.36
N ILE A 60 -33.81 -1.78 15.50
CA ILE A 60 -33.06 -2.30 16.64
C ILE A 60 -31.57 -2.05 16.35
N PRO A 61 -30.88 -1.19 17.12
CA PRO A 61 -29.46 -0.95 16.88
C PRO A 61 -28.67 -2.26 17.01
N PRO A 62 -27.72 -2.54 16.10
CA PRO A 62 -26.88 -3.72 16.22
C PRO A 62 -26.01 -3.64 17.48
N ARG A 63 -25.58 -4.80 17.99
CA ARG A 63 -24.71 -4.87 19.18
C ARG A 63 -23.33 -4.24 18.92
N GLN A 64 -22.88 -4.27 17.67
CA GLN A 64 -21.63 -3.66 17.20
C GLN A 64 -21.91 -2.84 15.95
N PHE A 65 -21.27 -1.67 15.85
CA PHE A 65 -21.41 -0.76 14.72
C PHE A 65 -20.16 0.10 14.60
N ASP A 66 -19.74 0.38 13.37
CA ASP A 66 -18.67 1.35 13.13
C ASP A 66 -18.80 2.06 11.79
N LEU A 67 -18.17 3.22 11.71
CA LEU A 67 -18.12 4.11 10.55
C LEU A 67 -16.69 4.24 10.02
N ILE A 68 -15.82 3.24 10.24
CA ILE A 68 -14.39 3.34 9.92
C ILE A 68 -14.15 3.56 8.42
N ASN A 69 -14.93 2.90 7.56
CA ASN A 69 -14.79 2.99 6.10
C ASN A 69 -15.13 4.38 5.53
N VAL A 70 -15.70 5.26 6.35
CA VAL A 70 -16.05 6.64 5.98
C VAL A 70 -15.34 7.67 6.87
N GLN A 71 -14.17 7.30 7.42
CA GLN A 71 -13.28 8.21 8.12
C GLN A 71 -12.06 8.56 7.26
N SER A 72 -11.64 9.82 7.33
CA SER A 72 -10.29 10.24 6.90
C SER A 72 -9.20 9.68 7.83
N PRO A 73 -7.90 9.76 7.46
CA PRO A 73 -6.79 9.36 8.32
C PRO A 73 -6.75 10.07 9.69
N ILE A 74 -6.02 9.50 10.65
CA ILE A 74 -5.78 10.11 11.97
C ILE A 74 -4.84 11.30 11.84
N ARG A 75 -5.19 12.41 12.50
CA ARG A 75 -4.41 13.66 12.56
C ARG A 75 -3.72 13.83 13.91
N ASN A 76 -2.78 14.77 14.00
CA ASN A 76 -2.02 15.03 15.22
C ASN A 76 -2.01 16.51 15.62
N GLN A 77 -2.73 16.84 16.70
CA GLN A 77 -2.75 18.21 17.23
C GLN A 77 -1.44 18.63 17.92
N ARG A 78 -0.57 17.66 18.27
CA ARG A 78 0.65 17.84 19.06
C ARG A 78 0.45 18.64 20.35
N SER A 79 1.29 19.66 20.59
CA SER A 79 1.37 20.44 21.80
C SER A 79 0.54 21.73 21.69
N ARG A 80 -0.70 21.60 21.21
CA ARG A 80 -1.66 22.71 21.15
C ARG A 80 -2.99 22.22 21.68
N GLY A 81 -3.63 23.01 22.55
CA GLY A 81 -4.93 22.71 23.16
C GLY A 81 -6.14 22.88 22.21
N VAL A 82 -6.07 22.29 21.02
CA VAL A 82 -7.02 22.51 19.90
C VAL A 82 -7.83 21.25 19.52
N CYS A 83 -8.01 20.31 20.43
CA CYS A 83 -8.72 19.05 20.19
C CYS A 83 -10.13 19.24 19.59
N SER A 84 -10.85 20.29 19.98
CA SER A 84 -12.18 20.59 19.44
C SER A 84 -12.14 21.01 17.97
N ILE A 85 -11.07 21.67 17.51
CA ILE A 85 -10.86 22.02 16.10
C ILE A 85 -10.66 20.73 15.30
N PHE A 86 -9.76 19.86 15.74
CA PHE A 86 -9.49 18.56 15.08
C PHE A 86 -10.72 17.65 15.07
N ALA A 87 -11.45 17.54 16.18
CA ALA A 87 -12.70 16.76 16.21
C ALA A 87 -13.76 17.32 15.24
N THR A 88 -13.78 18.65 15.06
CA THR A 88 -14.71 19.31 14.13
C THR A 88 -14.32 19.09 12.67
N VAL A 89 -13.03 19.21 12.35
CA VAL A 89 -12.52 18.89 11.00
C VAL A 89 -12.72 17.41 10.68
N ALA A 90 -12.46 16.51 11.62
CA ALA A 90 -12.73 15.08 11.43
C ALA A 90 -14.22 14.79 11.16
N LEU A 91 -15.15 15.47 11.84
CA LEU A 91 -16.59 15.37 11.53
C LEU A 91 -16.87 15.89 10.11
N MET A 92 -16.29 17.03 9.73
CA MET A 92 -16.46 17.60 8.40
C MET A 92 -15.97 16.64 7.31
N GLU A 93 -14.77 16.12 7.44
CA GLU A 93 -14.20 15.12 6.53
C GLU A 93 -15.09 13.87 6.45
N HIS A 94 -15.53 13.33 7.59
CA HIS A 94 -16.48 12.22 7.62
C HIS A 94 -17.76 12.52 6.83
N LEU A 95 -18.32 13.72 6.99
CA LEU A 95 -19.53 14.13 6.29
C LEU A 95 -19.33 14.32 4.79
N TYR A 96 -18.15 14.78 4.34
CA TYR A 96 -17.80 14.89 2.91
C TYR A 96 -17.51 13.52 2.27
N VAL A 97 -16.80 12.62 2.97
CA VAL A 97 -16.61 11.23 2.51
C VAL A 97 -17.97 10.54 2.37
N LYS A 98 -18.86 10.73 3.36
CA LYS A 98 -20.23 10.22 3.33
C LYS A 98 -21.07 10.87 2.23
N GLU A 99 -20.91 12.16 1.99
CA GLU A 99 -21.57 12.86 0.89
C GLU A 99 -21.19 12.22 -0.44
N GLY A 100 -19.91 11.91 -0.65
CA GLY A 100 -19.43 11.02 -1.70
C GLY A 100 -18.81 11.70 -2.93
N THR A 101 -19.02 13.00 -3.12
CA THR A 101 -18.39 13.77 -4.21
C THR A 101 -16.94 14.14 -3.89
N TYR A 102 -16.58 14.24 -2.62
CA TYR A 102 -15.21 14.46 -2.18
C TYR A 102 -14.74 13.33 -1.25
N ARG A 103 -14.08 12.31 -1.84
CA ARG A 103 -13.78 11.02 -1.17
C ARG A 103 -12.51 11.02 -0.32
N THR A 104 -11.60 11.97 -0.54
CA THR A 104 -10.35 12.11 0.23
C THR A 104 -10.20 13.55 0.75
N PRO A 105 -11.17 14.05 1.54
CA PRO A 105 -11.10 15.40 2.06
C PRO A 105 -9.95 15.54 3.05
N ASP A 106 -9.25 16.66 2.92
CA ASP A 106 -8.17 17.09 3.81
C ASP A 106 -8.35 18.58 4.11
N PHE A 107 -9.06 18.90 5.18
CA PHE A 107 -9.42 20.29 5.53
C PHE A 107 -8.49 20.89 6.57
N SER A 108 -8.27 22.20 6.48
CA SER A 108 -7.29 22.90 7.33
C SER A 108 -7.82 23.18 8.74
N GLU A 109 -7.25 22.50 9.75
CA GLU A 109 -7.45 22.87 11.15
C GLU A 109 -6.93 24.27 11.47
N GLN A 110 -5.84 24.69 10.82
CA GLN A 110 -5.22 26.01 10.99
C GLN A 110 -6.19 27.13 10.60
N TYR A 111 -6.84 26.98 9.44
CA TYR A 111 -7.81 27.94 8.96
C TYR A 111 -9.05 27.98 9.85
N LEU A 112 -9.55 26.81 10.29
CA LEU A 112 -10.70 26.75 11.20
C LEU A 112 -10.41 27.50 12.51
N GLN A 113 -9.22 27.29 13.08
CA GLN A 113 -8.82 27.97 14.31
C GLN A 113 -8.77 29.50 14.12
N TRP A 114 -8.26 29.97 12.98
CA TRP A 114 -8.27 31.39 12.65
C TRP A 114 -9.70 31.94 12.46
N SER A 115 -10.56 31.22 11.75
CA SER A 115 -11.94 31.62 11.43
C SER A 115 -12.79 31.79 12.70
N VAL A 116 -12.69 30.85 13.64
CA VAL A 116 -13.41 30.93 14.93
C VAL A 116 -13.02 32.19 15.71
N LYS A 117 -11.73 32.53 15.72
CA LYS A 117 -11.24 33.67 16.50
C LYS A 117 -11.41 35.01 15.81
N ASN A 118 -11.27 35.07 14.48
CA ASN A 118 -11.31 36.33 13.73
C ASN A 118 -12.64 36.61 13.05
N GLU A 119 -13.32 35.59 12.51
CA GLU A 119 -14.56 35.76 11.74
C GLU A 119 -15.80 35.57 12.62
N VAL A 120 -15.82 34.55 13.48
CA VAL A 120 -16.89 34.40 14.49
C VAL A 120 -16.66 35.39 15.65
N GLY A 121 -15.40 35.56 16.07
CA GLY A 121 -15.03 36.46 17.17
C GLY A 121 -15.06 35.80 18.55
N ASP A 122 -15.08 34.46 18.60
CA ASP A 122 -15.12 33.68 19.83
C ASP A 122 -13.71 33.22 20.25
N PHE A 123 -13.49 33.06 21.56
CA PHE A 123 -12.26 32.47 22.10
C PHE A 123 -10.96 33.20 21.64
N THR A 124 -11.03 34.51 21.44
CA THR A 124 -9.95 35.35 20.88
C THR A 124 -8.66 35.34 21.71
N HIS A 125 -8.74 34.98 22.99
CA HIS A 125 -7.63 35.01 23.94
C HIS A 125 -7.28 33.65 24.52
N THR A 126 -7.67 32.57 23.83
CA THR A 126 -7.44 31.19 24.28
C THR A 126 -6.96 30.35 23.11
N GLU A 127 -6.25 29.25 23.39
CA GLU A 127 -5.80 28.37 22.31
C GLU A 127 -6.94 27.50 21.77
N GLY A 128 -7.70 26.89 22.68
CA GLY A 128 -8.87 26.09 22.35
C GLY A 128 -10.12 26.89 21.97
N SER A 129 -11.19 26.16 21.71
CA SER A 129 -12.54 26.63 21.37
C SER A 129 -13.58 25.54 21.69
N SER A 130 -14.87 25.82 21.47
CA SER A 130 -15.95 24.83 21.54
C SER A 130 -16.28 24.25 20.16
N ALA A 131 -16.75 23.00 20.12
CA ALA A 131 -17.19 22.36 18.86
C ALA A 131 -18.40 23.08 18.23
N SER A 132 -19.26 23.71 19.04
CA SER A 132 -20.38 24.51 18.56
C SER A 132 -19.92 25.76 17.79
N SER A 133 -19.00 26.57 18.35
CA SER A 133 -18.46 27.74 17.65
C SER A 133 -17.62 27.35 16.44
N ASN A 134 -16.91 26.21 16.49
CA ASN A 134 -16.19 25.67 15.34
C ASN A 134 -17.13 25.33 14.18
N LEU A 135 -18.24 24.63 14.47
CA LEU A 135 -19.25 24.32 13.45
C LEU A 135 -19.98 25.57 12.96
N GLU A 136 -20.18 26.57 13.82
CA GLU A 136 -20.71 27.88 13.40
C GLU A 136 -19.76 28.57 12.41
N ALA A 137 -18.45 28.55 12.66
CA ALA A 137 -17.45 29.09 11.73
C ALA A 137 -17.50 28.40 10.36
N ILE A 138 -17.52 27.06 10.35
CA ILE A 138 -17.66 26.29 9.11
C ILE A 138 -18.98 26.58 8.39
N SER A 139 -20.08 26.72 9.13
CA SER A 139 -21.39 26.95 8.52
C SER A 139 -21.53 28.35 7.94
N ARG A 140 -21.05 29.37 8.65
CA ARG A 140 -21.16 30.78 8.23
C ARG A 140 -20.12 31.13 7.18
N PHE A 141 -18.85 30.81 7.43
CA PHE A 141 -17.71 31.28 6.63
C PHE A 141 -17.09 30.18 5.78
N GLY A 142 -17.07 28.95 6.30
CA GLY A 142 -16.41 27.81 5.65
C GLY A 142 -14.89 27.84 5.83
N ILE A 143 -14.25 26.72 5.52
CA ILE A 143 -12.80 26.55 5.66
C ILE A 143 -12.16 26.04 4.37
N VAL A 144 -10.84 26.09 4.30
CA VAL A 144 -10.05 25.66 3.14
C VAL A 144 -9.50 24.25 3.33
N GLU A 145 -8.85 23.74 2.28
CA GLU A 145 -8.10 22.50 2.35
C GLU A 145 -6.75 22.73 3.04
N GLU A 146 -6.24 21.69 3.70
CA GLU A 146 -4.97 21.73 4.44
C GLU A 146 -3.81 22.21 3.57
N LYS A 147 -3.77 21.82 2.29
CA LYS A 147 -2.74 22.29 1.35
C LYS A 147 -2.72 23.81 1.14
N ASP A 148 -3.84 24.50 1.37
CA ASP A 148 -3.96 25.94 1.17
C ASP A 148 -3.46 26.71 2.41
N TRP A 149 -3.61 26.14 3.62
CA TRP A 149 -2.94 26.65 4.82
C TRP A 149 -2.65 25.52 5.82
N PRO A 150 -1.42 24.95 5.78
CA PRO A 150 -1.07 23.79 6.60
C PRO A 150 -1.08 24.08 8.09
N TYR A 151 -1.39 23.06 8.89
CA TYR A 151 -1.36 23.08 10.34
C TYR A 151 0.05 23.27 10.88
N GLU A 152 0.19 24.25 11.79
CA GLU A 152 1.42 24.45 12.54
C GLU A 152 1.28 23.81 13.94
N PRO A 153 2.10 22.80 14.26
CA PRO A 153 1.93 22.01 15.48
C PRO A 153 2.40 22.69 16.77
N TYR A 154 3.06 23.84 16.68
CA TYR A 154 3.58 24.59 17.84
C TYR A 154 3.02 26.00 17.84
N ARG A 155 2.57 26.48 19.01
CA ARG A 155 2.11 27.86 19.18
C ARG A 155 3.23 28.86 18.89
N TRP A 156 2.92 29.96 18.23
CA TRP A 156 3.87 31.07 18.06
C TRP A 156 4.38 31.61 19.40
N THR A 157 5.68 31.87 19.43
CA THR A 157 6.38 32.49 20.56
C THR A 157 7.00 33.81 20.12
N THR A 158 7.76 34.45 21.00
CA THR A 158 8.56 35.64 20.68
C THR A 158 9.54 35.44 19.53
N ALA A 159 9.85 34.18 19.17
CA ALA A 159 10.66 33.87 18.00
C ALA A 159 9.92 34.14 16.68
N ASN A 160 8.59 34.00 16.67
CA ASN A 160 7.75 34.22 15.50
C ASN A 160 7.26 35.67 15.44
N ASP A 161 6.77 36.18 16.58
CA ASP A 161 6.26 37.54 16.69
C ASP A 161 6.59 38.14 18.06
N PRO A 162 7.20 39.35 18.13
CA PRO A 162 7.59 39.97 19.40
C PRO A 162 6.45 40.18 20.40
N GLU A 163 5.18 40.22 19.97
CA GLU A 163 4.03 40.38 20.85
C GLU A 163 3.57 39.06 21.48
N CYS A 164 4.07 37.91 21.01
CA CYS A 164 3.79 36.59 21.59
C CYS A 164 4.69 36.28 22.78
N THR A 165 4.77 37.22 23.74
CA THR A 165 5.52 37.10 25.00
C THR A 165 4.70 36.37 26.06
N GLY A 166 5.24 35.27 26.61
CA GLY A 166 4.54 34.37 27.54
C GLY A 166 3.64 35.05 28.58
N GLY A 167 2.36 34.66 28.58
CA GLY A 167 1.32 35.21 29.45
C GLY A 167 -0.10 34.85 28.99
N GLU A 168 -1.08 35.26 29.79
CA GLU A 168 -2.52 35.27 29.46
C GLU A 168 -2.85 36.49 28.56
N ASN A 169 -3.94 36.43 27.78
CA ASN A 169 -4.40 37.52 26.90
C ASN A 169 -3.44 37.90 25.76
N LEU A 170 -2.82 36.91 25.11
CA LEU A 170 -2.01 37.17 23.92
C LEU A 170 -2.88 37.71 22.76
N PRO A 171 -2.28 38.43 21.79
CA PRO A 171 -2.94 38.74 20.53
C PRO A 171 -3.46 37.47 19.84
N ILE A 172 -4.58 37.59 19.11
CA ILE A 172 -5.22 36.46 18.39
C ILE A 172 -4.20 35.70 17.53
N LYS A 173 -3.33 36.42 16.81
CA LYS A 173 -2.27 35.86 15.95
C LYS A 173 -1.33 34.88 16.67
N CYS A 174 -1.16 35.00 17.99
CA CYS A 174 -0.33 34.07 18.75
C CYS A 174 -1.04 32.72 18.95
N TYR A 175 -2.36 32.71 18.99
CA TYR A 175 -3.16 31.49 19.05
C TYR A 175 -3.46 30.93 17.67
N THR A 176 -3.60 31.76 16.64
CA THR A 176 -3.90 31.35 15.26
C THR A 176 -2.66 31.18 14.39
N ASN A 177 -1.46 31.31 14.96
CA ASN A 177 -0.18 31.31 14.23
C ASN A 177 -0.22 32.22 12.98
N GLY A 178 -0.65 33.47 13.19
CA GLY A 178 -0.77 34.47 12.14
C GLY A 178 -2.14 34.53 11.45
N ASP A 179 -2.13 35.09 10.26
CA ASP A 179 -3.28 35.27 9.37
C ASP A 179 -3.12 34.41 8.12
N PRO A 180 -4.22 33.92 7.51
CA PRO A 180 -4.14 33.08 6.34
C PRO A 180 -3.39 33.80 5.22
N PRO A 181 -2.56 33.11 4.44
CA PRO A 181 -1.94 33.73 3.28
C PRO A 181 -3.01 34.11 2.23
N ALA A 182 -2.63 34.95 1.26
CA ALA A 182 -3.60 35.56 0.34
C ALA A 182 -4.31 34.52 -0.55
N ASP A 183 -3.58 33.49 -0.96
CA ASP A 183 -4.08 32.29 -1.64
C ASP A 183 -5.07 31.52 -0.76
N ALA A 184 -4.76 31.24 0.50
CA ALA A 184 -5.70 30.61 1.44
C ALA A 184 -6.99 31.42 1.59
N ARG A 185 -6.91 32.76 1.68
CA ARG A 185 -8.12 33.60 1.73
C ARG A 185 -8.97 33.52 0.47
N GLN A 186 -8.35 33.36 -0.70
CA GLN A 186 -9.02 33.28 -2.00
C GLN A 186 -9.45 31.85 -2.38
N ALA A 187 -8.91 30.84 -1.71
CA ALA A 187 -9.24 29.44 -1.95
C ALA A 187 -10.71 29.13 -1.66
N LYS A 188 -11.21 28.04 -2.26
CA LYS A 188 -12.58 27.57 -2.10
C LYS A 188 -12.90 27.36 -0.62
N LYS A 189 -14.03 27.91 -0.17
CA LYS A 189 -14.55 27.69 1.19
C LYS A 189 -15.56 26.56 1.18
N TRP A 190 -15.24 25.52 1.93
CA TRP A 190 -16.10 24.36 2.13
C TRP A 190 -16.91 24.54 3.42
N LYS A 191 -18.19 24.20 3.36
CA LYS A 191 -19.15 24.48 4.45
C LYS A 191 -19.85 23.23 4.91
N LEU A 192 -20.49 23.32 6.07
CA LEU A 192 -21.44 22.36 6.60
C LEU A 192 -22.76 23.08 6.92
N PRO A 193 -23.89 22.35 6.96
CA PRO A 193 -25.12 22.88 7.52
C PRO A 193 -24.93 23.32 8.97
N ALA A 194 -25.88 24.12 9.47
CA ALA A 194 -25.88 24.53 10.87
C ALA A 194 -25.86 23.29 11.79
N SER A 195 -25.07 23.36 12.85
CA SER A 195 -24.96 22.28 13.82
C SER A 195 -26.18 22.17 14.72
N ARG A 196 -26.28 21.04 15.41
CA ARG A 196 -27.27 20.79 16.45
C ARG A 196 -26.68 19.98 17.59
N TRP A 197 -27.15 20.25 18.79
CA TRP A 197 -26.86 19.43 19.95
C TRP A 197 -27.57 18.08 19.86
N VAL A 198 -26.90 17.04 20.33
CA VAL A 198 -27.42 15.67 20.42
C VAL A 198 -27.35 15.25 21.88
N SER A 199 -28.40 14.62 22.41
CA SER A 199 -28.35 14.06 23.76
C SER A 199 -27.24 13.00 23.82
N SER A 200 -26.32 13.15 24.78
CA SER A 200 -25.18 12.25 24.99
C SER A 200 -25.54 10.92 25.65
N ARG A 201 -26.83 10.68 25.92
CA ARG A 201 -27.32 9.38 26.42
C ARG A 201 -27.03 8.29 25.39
N VAL A 202 -26.66 7.11 25.86
CA VAL A 202 -26.19 6.01 25.00
C VAL A 202 -27.17 5.71 23.86
N ASN A 203 -28.45 5.55 24.21
CA ASN A 203 -29.48 5.20 23.24
C ASN A 203 -29.73 6.32 22.22
N SER A 204 -29.56 7.58 22.62
CA SER A 204 -29.72 8.72 21.72
C SER A 204 -28.57 8.80 20.71
N ILE A 205 -27.32 8.66 21.16
CA ILE A 205 -26.15 8.61 20.26
C ILE A 205 -26.27 7.45 19.27
N LYS A 206 -26.63 6.25 19.75
CA LYS A 206 -26.83 5.10 18.86
C LYS A 206 -27.97 5.31 17.88
N ALA A 207 -29.11 5.83 18.34
CA ALA A 207 -30.24 6.14 17.46
C ALA A 207 -29.85 7.15 16.38
N PHE A 208 -29.11 8.20 16.75
CA PHE A 208 -28.55 9.16 15.80
C PHE A 208 -27.68 8.45 14.77
N MET A 209 -26.67 7.68 15.22
CA MET A 209 -25.71 7.01 14.35
C MET A 209 -26.38 6.00 13.41
N VAL A 210 -27.34 5.22 13.88
CA VAL A 210 -28.08 4.25 13.04
C VAL A 210 -28.95 4.98 12.01
N ASN A 211 -29.76 5.95 12.46
CA ASN A 211 -30.71 6.64 11.57
C ASN A 211 -30.00 7.47 10.52
N LYS A 212 -28.90 8.11 10.90
CA LYS A 212 -28.18 9.07 10.06
C LYS A 212 -26.94 8.48 9.43
N ASN A 213 -26.45 7.32 9.86
CA ASN A 213 -25.15 6.78 9.46
C ASN A 213 -24.04 7.84 9.58
N GLN A 214 -23.98 8.53 10.73
CA GLN A 214 -23.13 9.70 10.96
C GLN A 214 -22.42 9.68 12.31
N ALA A 215 -21.18 10.15 12.31
CA ALA A 215 -20.39 10.37 13.49
C ALA A 215 -20.91 11.56 14.33
N VAL A 216 -20.53 11.60 15.61
CA VAL A 216 -20.93 12.66 16.55
C VAL A 216 -19.71 13.14 17.32
N ILE A 217 -19.51 14.46 17.42
CA ILE A 217 -18.45 15.00 18.26
C ILE A 217 -18.90 14.89 19.71
N ALA A 218 -18.05 14.33 20.57
CA ALA A 218 -18.24 14.36 22.00
C ALA A 218 -17.09 15.12 22.67
N GLY A 219 -17.39 15.89 23.71
CA GLY A 219 -16.40 16.65 24.44
C GLY A 219 -16.87 17.10 25.81
N GLY A 220 -15.94 17.16 26.75
CA GLY A 220 -16.18 17.63 28.11
C GLY A 220 -14.98 17.38 29.02
N THR A 221 -15.26 17.13 30.30
CA THR A 221 -14.24 16.93 31.33
C THR A 221 -13.30 15.77 31.00
N PHE A 222 -12.00 16.01 31.17
CA PHE A 222 -10.95 15.01 31.01
C PHE A 222 -10.47 14.50 32.38
N TYR A 223 -10.45 13.17 32.52
CA TYR A 223 -9.94 12.47 33.70
C TYR A 223 -8.61 11.77 33.37
N TYR A 224 -7.52 12.19 34.00
CA TYR A 224 -6.17 11.84 33.58
C TYR A 224 -5.86 10.34 33.70
N GLN A 225 -6.31 9.69 34.78
CA GLN A 225 -6.04 8.27 34.97
C GLN A 225 -6.85 7.42 33.98
N ALA A 226 -8.13 7.76 33.80
CA ALA A 226 -9.02 7.10 32.86
C ALA A 226 -8.49 7.11 31.41
N TRP A 227 -7.87 8.20 30.98
CA TRP A 227 -7.25 8.33 29.66
C TRP A 227 -5.83 7.75 29.57
N ASN A 228 -5.30 7.20 30.67
CA ASN A 228 -3.91 6.75 30.78
C ASN A 228 -2.89 7.84 30.40
N HIS A 229 -3.21 9.09 30.73
CA HIS A 229 -2.42 10.25 30.32
C HIS A 229 -1.20 10.44 31.22
N GLY A 230 -0.04 10.77 30.63
CA GLY A 230 1.23 10.92 31.36
C GLY A 230 1.25 12.03 32.41
N ALA A 231 0.29 12.95 32.37
CA ALA A 231 0.12 14.01 33.39
C ALA A 231 -0.73 13.58 34.60
N SER A 232 -1.20 12.33 34.65
CA SER A 232 -1.94 11.80 35.80
C SER A 232 -1.09 11.80 37.07
N THR A 233 -1.66 12.27 38.19
CA THR A 233 -1.05 12.12 39.51
C THR A 233 -1.24 10.72 40.10
N LEU A 234 -2.20 9.96 39.56
CA LEU A 234 -2.44 8.56 39.89
C LEU A 234 -1.74 7.63 38.88
N PRO A 235 -1.34 6.41 39.28
CA PRO A 235 -0.71 5.46 38.37
C PRO A 235 -1.63 5.08 37.19
N VAL A 236 -1.06 5.02 35.99
CA VAL A 236 -1.76 4.71 34.72
C VAL A 236 -1.32 3.37 34.14
N ARG A 237 -2.10 2.80 33.22
CA ARG A 237 -1.82 1.53 32.56
C ARG A 237 -1.43 1.72 31.11
N SER A 238 -0.15 1.48 30.81
CA SER A 238 0.37 1.59 29.43
C SER A 238 -0.25 0.59 28.47
N ASP A 239 -0.63 -0.61 28.94
CA ASP A 239 -1.34 -1.60 28.13
C ASP A 239 -2.75 -1.13 27.74
N TYR A 240 -3.44 -0.38 28.60
CA TYR A 240 -4.75 0.18 28.29
C TYR A 240 -4.64 1.36 27.33
N SER A 241 -3.62 2.20 27.49
CA SER A 241 -3.30 3.26 26.52
C SER A 241 -3.03 2.70 25.11
N ARG A 242 -2.23 1.63 25.02
CA ARG A 242 -1.93 0.98 23.73
C ARG A 242 -3.15 0.34 23.07
N LYS A 243 -4.10 -0.18 23.85
CA LYS A 243 -5.39 -0.69 23.34
C LYS A 243 -6.43 0.41 23.09
N GLY A 244 -6.12 1.66 23.48
CA GLY A 244 -7.01 2.79 23.37
C GLY A 244 -8.18 2.75 24.36
N TYR A 245 -8.06 2.03 25.48
CA TYR A 245 -9.13 1.90 26.47
C TYR A 245 -9.21 3.12 27.38
N VAL A 246 -10.38 3.78 27.38
CA VAL A 246 -10.74 4.90 28.25
C VAL A 246 -11.92 4.46 29.13
N LEU A 247 -11.61 4.17 30.39
CA LEU A 247 -12.57 3.69 31.38
C LEU A 247 -13.39 4.83 31.97
N PHE A 248 -14.56 4.53 32.52
CA PHE A 248 -15.23 5.44 33.44
C PHE A 248 -14.32 5.67 34.67
N PRO A 249 -14.05 6.93 35.05
CA PRO A 249 -13.10 7.27 36.11
C PRO A 249 -13.58 6.78 37.48
N ASN A 250 -12.66 6.30 38.30
CA ASN A 250 -12.95 6.02 39.70
C ASN A 250 -13.08 7.33 40.51
N ALA A 251 -13.59 7.25 41.75
CA ALA A 251 -13.83 8.42 42.59
C ALA A 251 -12.57 9.25 42.84
N LYS A 252 -11.41 8.60 42.96
CA LYS A 252 -10.13 9.28 43.22
C LYS A 252 -9.62 10.00 41.99
N ASP A 253 -9.73 9.39 40.81
CA ASP A 253 -9.41 10.04 39.53
C ASP A 253 -10.28 11.28 39.31
N LYS A 254 -11.59 11.19 39.62
CA LYS A 254 -12.47 12.37 39.58
C LYS A 254 -11.97 13.47 40.52
N GLU A 255 -11.63 13.14 41.77
CA GLU A 255 -11.13 14.11 42.74
C GLU A 255 -9.83 14.78 42.29
N GLU A 256 -8.82 13.99 41.87
CA GLU A 256 -7.50 14.52 41.52
C GLU A 256 -7.52 15.29 40.20
N SER A 257 -8.20 14.78 39.18
CA SER A 257 -8.31 15.45 37.88
C SER A 257 -9.03 16.79 37.98
N LEU A 258 -10.04 16.91 38.86
CA LEU A 258 -10.74 18.19 39.07
C LEU A 258 -9.89 19.26 39.78
N LYS A 259 -8.75 18.91 40.38
CA LYS A 259 -7.79 19.91 40.91
C LYS A 259 -7.04 20.63 39.79
N LYS A 260 -6.87 19.98 38.64
CA LYS A 260 -6.30 20.56 37.41
C LYS A 260 -7.25 20.27 36.25
N ARG A 261 -8.39 20.98 36.25
CA ARG A 261 -9.45 20.78 35.25
C ARG A 261 -8.89 20.89 33.84
N ALA A 262 -9.22 19.91 33.02
CA ALA A 262 -8.90 19.87 31.61
C ALA A 262 -10.09 19.30 30.83
N GLY A 263 -10.15 19.58 29.54
CA GLY A 263 -11.14 19.08 28.62
C GLY A 263 -10.50 18.42 27.40
N HIS A 264 -11.26 17.52 26.78
CA HIS A 264 -10.87 16.90 25.51
C HIS A 264 -12.11 16.66 24.66
N ALA A 265 -11.93 16.73 23.34
CA ALA A 265 -12.96 16.46 22.36
C ALA A 265 -12.45 15.53 21.27
N PHE A 266 -13.34 14.67 20.79
CA PHE A 266 -13.04 13.60 19.86
C PHE A 266 -14.30 13.22 19.08
N LEU A 267 -14.14 12.43 18.03
CA LEU A 267 -15.24 12.03 17.16
C LEU A 267 -15.68 10.60 17.48
N LEU A 268 -16.92 10.42 17.95
CA LEU A 268 -17.53 9.10 18.11
C LEU A 268 -17.91 8.54 16.73
N VAL A 269 -17.46 7.32 16.43
CA VAL A 269 -17.60 6.69 15.11
C VAL A 269 -18.18 5.27 15.18
N GLY A 270 -18.56 4.79 16.35
CA GLY A 270 -19.14 3.46 16.49
C GLY A 270 -19.32 3.02 17.94
N TRP A 271 -19.67 1.74 18.16
CA TRP A 271 -19.76 1.14 19.48
C TRP A 271 -19.62 -0.39 19.46
N ASP A 272 -19.41 -0.94 20.66
CA ASP A 272 -19.45 -2.37 20.97
C ASP A 272 -20.14 -2.59 22.33
N ASP A 273 -21.30 -3.23 22.31
CA ASP A 273 -22.09 -3.60 23.50
C ASP A 273 -21.51 -4.78 24.29
N ASP A 274 -20.68 -5.58 23.65
CA ASP A 274 -20.11 -6.79 24.19
C ASP A 274 -18.70 -6.57 24.75
N LEU A 275 -18.06 -5.44 24.43
CA LEU A 275 -16.76 -5.10 24.97
C LEU A 275 -16.85 -4.92 26.49
N GLU A 276 -16.10 -5.75 27.21
CA GLU A 276 -15.93 -5.69 28.66
C GLU A 276 -14.45 -5.45 28.99
N VAL A 277 -14.19 -4.38 29.75
CA VAL A 277 -12.85 -4.01 30.20
C VAL A 277 -12.87 -3.88 31.72
N GLN A 278 -11.89 -4.49 32.40
CA GLN A 278 -11.81 -4.42 33.85
C GLN A 278 -11.46 -2.99 34.29
N ALA A 279 -12.16 -2.48 35.30
CA ALA A 279 -11.91 -1.17 35.87
C ALA A 279 -10.53 -1.09 36.54
N VAL A 280 -10.07 0.13 36.78
CA VAL A 280 -8.78 0.42 37.44
C VAL A 280 -9.03 1.20 38.73
N ASP A 281 -8.36 0.78 39.82
CA ASP A 281 -8.43 1.42 41.12
C ASP A 281 -7.52 2.66 41.23
N GLU A 282 -7.57 3.35 42.37
CA GLU A 282 -6.77 4.55 42.64
C GLU A 282 -5.25 4.31 42.58
N ASN A 283 -4.80 3.06 42.69
CA ASN A 283 -3.39 2.68 42.66
C ASN A 283 -2.95 2.18 41.27
N GLY A 284 -3.83 2.23 40.27
CA GLY A 284 -3.54 1.73 38.92
C GLY A 284 -3.66 0.20 38.78
N ASN A 285 -4.14 -0.50 39.82
CA ASN A 285 -4.36 -1.94 39.76
C ASN A 285 -5.73 -2.25 39.16
N LEU A 286 -5.86 -3.48 38.64
CA LEU A 286 -7.15 -3.97 38.16
C LEU A 286 -8.12 -4.09 39.33
N ALA A 287 -9.22 -3.36 39.28
CA ALA A 287 -10.19 -3.26 40.36
C ALA A 287 -10.92 -4.60 40.55
N VAL A 288 -11.08 -4.98 41.81
CA VAL A 288 -11.85 -6.14 42.25
C VAL A 288 -12.86 -5.70 43.31
N ASP A 289 -13.98 -6.44 43.41
CA ASP A 289 -14.99 -6.20 44.44
C ASP A 289 -14.53 -6.73 45.82
N ALA A 290 -15.41 -6.60 46.82
CA ALA A 290 -15.11 -7.06 48.19
C ALA A 290 -14.89 -8.58 48.29
N GLN A 291 -15.28 -9.35 47.27
CA GLN A 291 -15.10 -10.80 47.16
C GLN A 291 -13.89 -11.17 46.28
N GLY A 292 -13.14 -10.18 45.77
CA GLY A 292 -11.98 -10.39 44.90
C GLY A 292 -12.34 -10.68 43.44
N LYS A 293 -13.59 -10.49 43.03
CA LYS A 293 -14.01 -10.69 41.63
C LYS A 293 -13.71 -9.43 40.79
N PRO A 294 -13.26 -9.56 39.53
CA PRO A 294 -13.06 -8.43 38.63
C PRO A 294 -14.28 -7.51 38.53
N VAL A 295 -14.05 -6.20 38.71
CA VAL A 295 -15.06 -5.17 38.44
C VAL A 295 -14.98 -4.82 36.96
N MET A 296 -15.91 -5.33 36.16
CA MET A 296 -15.94 -5.09 34.71
C MET A 296 -16.80 -3.88 34.38
N GLN A 297 -16.32 -3.04 33.46
CA GLN A 297 -17.13 -2.04 32.77
C GLN A 297 -17.51 -2.61 31.41
N LYS A 298 -18.78 -2.49 31.04
CA LYS A 298 -19.33 -3.06 29.80
C LYS A 298 -19.88 -1.97 28.91
N GLY A 299 -19.70 -2.13 27.60
CA GLY A 299 -20.24 -1.24 26.59
C GLY A 299 -19.37 0.00 26.39
N PHE A 300 -18.85 0.15 25.18
CA PHE A 300 -17.92 1.22 24.83
C PHE A 300 -18.26 1.81 23.47
N PHE A 301 -18.15 3.13 23.36
CA PHE A 301 -18.13 3.80 22.06
C PHE A 301 -16.73 3.72 21.45
N LEU A 302 -16.67 3.48 20.15
CA LEU A 302 -15.48 3.63 19.33
C LEU A 302 -15.33 5.11 18.97
N PHE A 303 -14.12 5.66 19.12
CA PHE A 303 -13.84 7.05 18.78
C PHE A 303 -12.52 7.23 18.03
N LYS A 304 -12.49 8.26 17.19
CA LYS A 304 -11.32 8.76 16.46
C LYS A 304 -10.68 9.89 17.27
N ASN A 305 -9.40 9.74 17.61
CA ASN A 305 -8.63 10.72 18.38
C ASN A 305 -7.76 11.61 17.46
N SER A 306 -7.11 12.64 18.04
CA SER A 306 -6.29 13.64 17.36
C SER A 306 -4.84 13.67 17.84
N TRP A 307 -4.31 12.52 18.28
CA TRP A 307 -2.96 12.40 18.87
C TRP A 307 -1.94 11.72 17.95
N GLY A 308 -2.23 11.63 16.65
CA GLY A 308 -1.41 10.91 15.68
C GLY A 308 -1.43 9.39 15.86
N THR A 309 -0.52 8.73 15.16
CA THR A 309 -0.29 7.28 15.20
C THR A 309 0.99 6.96 15.97
N GLY A 310 1.12 5.73 16.49
CA GLY A 310 2.32 5.20 17.12
C GLY A 310 2.35 5.25 18.64
N ARG A 311 1.30 5.79 19.29
CA ARG A 311 1.26 5.96 20.76
C ARG A 311 -0.02 5.45 21.42
N PHE A 312 -1.15 6.04 21.05
CA PHE A 312 -2.46 5.73 21.63
C PHE A 312 -3.23 4.83 20.68
N GLY A 313 -3.78 3.72 21.19
CA GLY A 313 -4.57 2.82 20.34
C GLY A 313 -3.77 2.03 19.30
N VAL A 314 -2.44 1.91 19.43
CA VAL A 314 -1.58 1.13 18.52
C VAL A 314 -1.95 -0.36 18.41
N GLU A 315 -2.69 -0.89 19.39
CA GLU A 315 -3.23 -2.26 19.39
C GLU A 315 -4.76 -2.29 19.18
N ASN A 316 -5.39 -1.16 18.85
CA ASN A 316 -6.82 -1.12 18.64
C ASN A 316 -7.17 -1.86 17.33
N PRO A 317 -8.11 -2.82 17.32
CA PRO A 317 -8.49 -3.58 16.12
C PRO A 317 -9.06 -2.71 14.99
N LYS A 318 -9.46 -1.47 15.27
CA LYS A 318 -9.99 -0.51 14.28
C LYS A 318 -8.92 0.42 13.70
N GLY A 319 -7.67 0.26 14.10
CA GLY A 319 -6.53 1.03 13.63
C GLY A 319 -5.89 1.89 14.71
N ASP A 320 -4.63 2.26 14.47
CA ASP A 320 -3.87 3.17 15.33
C ASP A 320 -4.58 4.53 15.48
N GLY A 321 -4.47 5.17 16.64
CA GLY A 321 -5.14 6.44 16.95
C GLY A 321 -6.64 6.35 17.29
N TYR A 322 -7.27 5.18 17.16
CA TYR A 322 -8.64 4.94 17.62
C TYR A 322 -8.68 4.47 19.08
N GLY A 323 -9.79 4.76 19.77
CA GLY A 323 -10.00 4.33 21.16
C GLY A 323 -11.41 3.82 21.43
N TRP A 324 -11.57 3.21 22.61
CA TRP A 324 -12.82 2.74 23.17
C TRP A 324 -13.08 3.50 24.46
N ILE A 325 -14.16 4.29 24.50
CA ILE A 325 -14.56 5.05 25.69
C ILE A 325 -15.85 4.51 26.27
N GLN A 326 -15.87 4.34 27.59
CA GLN A 326 -17.01 3.73 28.25
C GLN A 326 -18.28 4.59 28.10
N TYR A 327 -19.42 3.94 27.85
CA TYR A 327 -20.75 4.56 27.69
C TYR A 327 -21.13 5.62 28.73
N GLN A 328 -21.12 5.30 30.03
CA GLN A 328 -21.38 6.20 31.16
C GLN A 328 -20.45 7.41 31.16
N TYR A 329 -19.21 7.28 30.66
CA TYR A 329 -18.33 8.44 30.52
C TYR A 329 -18.90 9.39 29.48
N VAL A 330 -19.24 8.89 28.29
CA VAL A 330 -19.83 9.71 27.23
C VAL A 330 -21.14 10.38 27.68
N GLU A 331 -21.91 9.72 28.55
CA GLU A 331 -23.11 10.32 29.14
C GLU A 331 -22.83 11.55 30.02
N GLU A 332 -21.60 11.72 30.55
CA GLU A 332 -21.16 12.92 31.28
C GLU A 332 -20.61 14.02 30.35
N LEU A 333 -20.53 13.77 29.04
CA LEU A 333 -20.04 14.72 28.04
C LEU A 333 -21.18 15.45 27.32
N SER A 334 -20.81 16.52 26.62
CA SER A 334 -21.64 17.16 25.61
C SER A 334 -21.45 16.47 24.25
N ALA A 335 -22.48 16.51 23.40
CA ALA A 335 -22.41 15.94 22.06
C ALA A 335 -23.06 16.87 21.02
N VAL A 336 -22.36 17.09 19.90
CA VAL A 336 -22.80 17.98 18.82
C VAL A 336 -22.52 17.32 17.48
N ALA A 337 -23.40 17.56 16.51
CA ALA A 337 -23.25 17.08 15.15
C ALA A 337 -23.69 18.14 14.14
N SER A 338 -23.39 17.90 12.87
CA SER A 338 -23.96 18.60 11.73
C SER A 338 -24.49 17.55 10.74
N ASP A 339 -25.26 18.00 9.74
CA ASP A 339 -25.79 17.13 8.69
C ASP A 339 -24.85 17.09 7.47
N VAL A 340 -25.09 16.15 6.55
CA VAL A 340 -24.32 16.04 5.30
C VAL A 340 -24.36 17.39 4.56
N PRO A 341 -23.21 17.92 4.07
CA PRO A 341 -23.21 19.14 3.30
C PRO A 341 -24.05 19.01 2.05
N LYS A 342 -24.76 20.09 1.71
CA LYS A 342 -25.24 20.28 0.35
C LYS A 342 -24.08 20.86 -0.42
N VAL A 343 -23.40 20.01 -1.19
CA VAL A 343 -22.44 20.51 -2.15
C VAL A 343 -23.29 21.06 -3.29
N ASP A 344 -23.39 22.38 -3.40
CA ASP A 344 -23.95 23.04 -4.59
C ASP A 344 -23.00 22.71 -5.76
N GLN A 345 -23.15 21.50 -6.30
CA GLN A 345 -22.54 21.18 -7.57
C GLN A 345 -23.31 22.00 -8.61
N PRO A 346 -22.65 22.75 -9.51
CA PRO A 346 -23.22 22.85 -10.85
C PRO A 346 -23.41 21.40 -11.28
N VAL A 347 -24.66 20.95 -11.48
CA VAL A 347 -25.05 19.55 -11.80
C VAL A 347 -23.86 18.84 -12.41
N ASN A 348 -23.13 18.10 -11.56
CA ASN A 348 -21.99 17.36 -12.09
C ASN A 348 -22.67 16.35 -13.01
N PRO A 349 -22.26 16.23 -14.28
CA PRO A 349 -22.97 15.37 -15.20
C PRO A 349 -23.09 13.99 -14.56
N GLU A 350 -24.33 13.58 -14.29
CA GLU A 350 -24.69 12.25 -13.81
C GLU A 350 -23.82 11.26 -14.58
N ASN A 351 -23.10 10.39 -13.87
CA ASN A 351 -22.30 9.40 -14.55
C ASN A 351 -23.24 8.26 -14.94
N CYS A 352 -23.87 8.46 -16.10
CA CYS A 352 -24.99 7.69 -16.63
C CYS A 352 -24.74 6.20 -16.95
N VAL A 353 -23.69 5.61 -16.39
CA VAL A 353 -23.27 4.21 -16.58
C VAL A 353 -22.81 3.51 -15.31
N ASN A 354 -22.91 4.14 -14.13
CA ASN A 354 -22.35 3.59 -12.89
C ASN A 354 -23.40 2.97 -11.95
N ALA A 355 -24.67 3.01 -12.31
CA ALA A 355 -25.82 2.52 -11.52
C ALA A 355 -25.93 3.14 -10.13
N ILE A 356 -25.29 4.29 -9.94
CA ILE A 356 -25.39 5.13 -8.76
C ILE A 356 -26.32 6.28 -9.14
N ASP A 357 -27.04 6.77 -8.14
CA ASP A 357 -27.81 7.99 -8.21
C ASP A 357 -26.84 9.09 -7.81
N ASP A 358 -26.03 9.57 -8.76
CA ASP A 358 -24.88 10.45 -8.49
C ASP A 358 -25.32 11.83 -8.01
N ASP A 359 -26.48 12.30 -8.46
CA ASP A 359 -27.13 13.53 -8.00
C ASP A 359 -28.20 13.33 -6.90
N ARG A 360 -28.55 12.08 -6.59
CA ARG A 360 -29.42 11.65 -5.48
C ARG A 360 -30.88 12.07 -5.62
N ASP A 361 -31.40 12.16 -6.85
CA ASP A 361 -32.79 12.47 -7.16
C ASP A 361 -33.76 11.26 -7.02
N GLY A 362 -33.20 10.07 -6.83
CA GLY A 362 -33.92 8.80 -6.69
C GLY A 362 -33.98 7.97 -7.96
N LYS A 363 -33.31 8.38 -9.03
CA LYS A 363 -33.15 7.63 -10.28
C LYS A 363 -31.67 7.34 -10.50
N THR A 364 -31.37 6.33 -11.31
CA THR A 364 -29.99 5.95 -11.62
C THR A 364 -29.79 5.91 -13.12
N ASP A 365 -28.63 6.35 -13.57
CA ASP A 365 -28.22 6.30 -14.97
C ASP A 365 -29.32 6.79 -15.94
N CYS A 366 -29.66 6.02 -16.97
CA CYS A 366 -30.66 6.35 -17.99
C CYS A 366 -32.11 6.34 -17.50
N GLN A 367 -32.37 5.93 -16.25
CA GLN A 367 -33.68 6.17 -15.64
C GLN A 367 -33.79 7.62 -15.17
N ASP A 368 -32.66 8.32 -15.05
CA ASP A 368 -32.56 9.71 -14.70
C ASP A 368 -32.88 10.65 -15.87
N SER A 369 -33.66 11.70 -15.59
CA SER A 369 -33.94 12.78 -16.53
C SER A 369 -32.68 13.56 -16.92
N ASP A 370 -31.71 13.65 -16.03
CA ASP A 370 -30.48 14.39 -16.20
C ASP A 370 -29.48 13.63 -17.10
N CYS A 371 -29.66 12.30 -17.21
CA CYS A 371 -29.01 11.44 -18.19
C CYS A 371 -29.66 11.39 -19.58
N ALA A 372 -30.79 12.07 -19.79
CA ALA A 372 -31.53 12.00 -21.06
C ALA A 372 -30.69 12.45 -22.27
N ASN A 373 -29.63 13.24 -22.02
CA ASN A 373 -28.72 13.73 -23.05
C ASN A 373 -27.31 13.10 -23.02
N ALA A 374 -27.01 12.20 -22.09
CA ALA A 374 -25.70 11.56 -22.00
C ALA A 374 -25.50 10.51 -23.10
N ASP A 375 -24.29 10.46 -23.68
CA ASP A 375 -23.99 9.56 -24.80
C ASP A 375 -24.19 8.07 -24.43
N ALA A 376 -23.91 7.70 -23.18
CA ALA A 376 -24.21 6.38 -22.63
C ALA A 376 -25.70 5.97 -22.67
N CYS A 377 -26.60 6.94 -22.49
CA CYS A 377 -28.04 6.74 -22.59
C CYS A 377 -28.60 6.99 -23.99
N LYS A 378 -27.73 7.44 -24.90
CA LYS A 378 -27.96 7.55 -26.34
C LYS A 378 -27.36 6.39 -27.13
N THR A 379 -26.74 5.41 -26.48
CA THR A 379 -26.32 4.17 -27.15
C THR A 379 -27.48 3.19 -27.23
N ASP A 380 -27.70 2.62 -28.42
CA ASP A 380 -28.67 1.54 -28.64
C ASP A 380 -28.33 0.37 -27.71
N ARG A 381 -28.97 0.31 -26.54
CA ARG A 381 -28.89 -0.85 -25.65
C ARG A 381 -29.59 -2.01 -26.35
N LEU A 382 -28.80 -3.01 -26.72
CA LEU A 382 -29.30 -4.20 -27.40
C LEU A 382 -29.48 -5.32 -26.37
N GLU A 383 -30.74 -5.64 -26.11
CA GLU A 383 -31.14 -6.78 -25.29
C GLU A 383 -31.57 -7.93 -26.21
N TYR A 384 -31.06 -9.11 -25.92
CA TYR A 384 -31.44 -10.37 -26.57
C TYR A 384 -32.02 -11.29 -25.51
N GLU A 385 -33.19 -11.87 -25.77
CA GLU A 385 -33.90 -12.71 -24.81
C GLU A 385 -34.21 -14.09 -25.40
N ASN A 386 -34.13 -15.12 -24.55
CA ASN A 386 -34.74 -16.42 -24.79
C ASN A 386 -35.76 -16.71 -23.68
N SER A 387 -37.04 -16.71 -24.05
CA SER A 387 -38.19 -16.99 -23.18
C SER A 387 -38.77 -18.40 -23.35
N SER A 388 -38.02 -19.31 -23.96
CA SER A 388 -38.42 -20.71 -24.11
C SER A 388 -38.20 -21.44 -22.79
N ALA A 389 -39.30 -21.69 -22.06
CA ALA A 389 -39.24 -22.38 -20.79
C ALA A 389 -38.75 -23.83 -20.93
N ALA A 390 -37.86 -24.26 -20.03
CA ALA A 390 -37.30 -25.60 -20.03
C ALA A 390 -37.07 -26.13 -18.60
N ALA A 391 -37.39 -27.41 -18.39
CA ALA A 391 -37.18 -28.08 -17.11
C ALA A 391 -35.68 -28.23 -16.81
N ILE A 392 -35.30 -28.00 -15.56
CA ILE A 392 -33.94 -28.22 -15.08
C ILE A 392 -33.84 -29.70 -14.65
N PRO A 393 -32.90 -30.48 -15.20
CA PRO A 393 -32.70 -31.87 -14.77
C PRO A 393 -32.20 -31.98 -13.32
N ASP A 394 -33.02 -32.60 -12.47
CA ASP A 394 -32.75 -32.87 -11.04
C ASP A 394 -31.50 -33.76 -10.83
N ASN A 395 -30.62 -33.35 -9.91
CA ASN A 395 -29.34 -33.98 -9.57
C ASN A 395 -28.54 -34.52 -10.77
N ASN A 396 -28.42 -33.72 -11.83
CA ASN A 396 -27.80 -34.18 -13.07
C ASN A 396 -26.65 -33.25 -13.48
N PRO A 397 -25.39 -33.73 -13.46
CA PRO A 397 -24.22 -32.90 -13.77
C PRO A 397 -24.17 -32.43 -15.24
N SER A 398 -24.99 -33.01 -16.12
CA SER A 398 -25.12 -32.53 -17.51
C SER A 398 -25.88 -31.21 -17.58
N GLY A 399 -26.81 -30.97 -16.65
CA GLY A 399 -27.64 -29.78 -16.55
C GLY A 399 -28.53 -29.52 -17.77
N LEU A 400 -29.25 -28.40 -17.72
CA LEU A 400 -29.94 -27.77 -18.84
C LEU A 400 -28.96 -26.90 -19.63
N SER A 401 -29.04 -26.92 -20.95
CA SER A 401 -28.37 -25.95 -21.84
C SER A 401 -29.40 -25.23 -22.70
N SER A 402 -29.43 -23.90 -22.62
CA SER A 402 -30.29 -23.01 -23.40
C SER A 402 -29.43 -22.05 -24.20
N THR A 403 -29.79 -21.77 -25.46
CA THR A 403 -28.97 -20.96 -26.38
C THR A 403 -29.65 -19.67 -26.81
N LEU A 404 -28.86 -18.66 -27.14
CA LEU A 404 -29.31 -17.35 -27.59
C LEU A 404 -28.40 -16.87 -28.72
N GLU A 405 -28.96 -16.55 -29.88
CA GLU A 405 -28.21 -16.04 -31.04
C GLU A 405 -28.11 -14.53 -31.01
N VAL A 406 -26.88 -14.01 -31.04
CA VAL A 406 -26.59 -12.56 -31.10
C VAL A 406 -25.96 -12.24 -32.45
N SER A 407 -26.68 -11.49 -33.29
CA SER A 407 -26.25 -11.18 -34.66
C SER A 407 -25.32 -9.97 -34.78
N LEU A 408 -25.31 -9.08 -33.78
CA LEU A 408 -24.48 -7.88 -33.77
C LEU A 408 -23.02 -8.22 -33.52
N ASP A 409 -22.13 -7.61 -34.31
CA ASP A 409 -20.67 -7.66 -34.12
C ASP A 409 -20.17 -6.35 -33.51
N ALA A 410 -20.07 -6.31 -32.18
CA ALA A 410 -19.56 -5.18 -31.41
C ALA A 410 -18.67 -5.64 -30.26
N THR A 411 -17.86 -4.73 -29.70
CA THR A 411 -17.05 -5.03 -28.51
C THR A 411 -17.87 -4.80 -27.25
N ILE A 412 -17.91 -5.80 -26.38
CA ILE A 412 -18.59 -5.75 -25.08
C ILE A 412 -17.85 -4.74 -24.18
N GLY A 413 -18.52 -3.65 -23.82
CA GLY A 413 -18.08 -2.72 -22.78
C GLY A 413 -18.57 -3.14 -21.39
N ALA A 414 -19.83 -3.59 -21.33
CA ALA A 414 -20.41 -4.28 -20.18
C ALA A 414 -21.47 -5.29 -20.64
N LEU A 415 -21.71 -6.31 -19.82
CA LEU A 415 -22.68 -7.37 -20.07
C LEU A 415 -23.44 -7.72 -18.79
N ASP A 416 -24.76 -7.71 -18.87
CA ASP A 416 -25.64 -8.23 -17.83
C ASP A 416 -26.38 -9.48 -18.31
N LEU A 417 -26.41 -10.52 -17.47
CA LEU A 417 -27.23 -11.71 -17.63
C LEU A 417 -28.42 -11.65 -16.67
N SER A 418 -29.64 -11.59 -17.18
CA SER A 418 -30.85 -11.73 -16.37
C SER A 418 -31.42 -13.14 -16.49
N VAL A 419 -31.76 -13.77 -15.37
CA VAL A 419 -32.40 -15.09 -15.34
C VAL A 419 -33.68 -15.05 -14.51
N ASP A 420 -34.69 -15.80 -14.98
CA ASP A 420 -35.93 -16.09 -14.27
C ASP A 420 -36.09 -17.61 -14.21
N ILE A 421 -35.74 -18.18 -13.05
CA ILE A 421 -35.80 -19.62 -12.77
C ILE A 421 -36.70 -19.82 -11.57
N ASN A 422 -37.68 -20.72 -11.69
CA ASN A 422 -38.39 -21.22 -10.53
C ASN A 422 -37.70 -22.48 -10.01
N HIS A 423 -37.41 -22.55 -8.72
CA HIS A 423 -36.77 -23.71 -8.06
C HIS A 423 -37.13 -23.72 -6.57
N THR A 424 -37.35 -24.89 -5.98
CA THR A 424 -37.73 -25.02 -4.55
C THR A 424 -36.57 -24.93 -3.57
N TYR A 425 -35.33 -24.94 -4.09
CA TYR A 425 -34.13 -24.73 -3.29
C TYR A 425 -33.02 -24.12 -4.15
N ARG A 426 -32.81 -22.81 -4.07
CA ARG A 426 -31.91 -22.08 -5.00
C ARG A 426 -30.43 -22.38 -4.77
N GLY A 427 -30.06 -22.82 -3.57
CA GLY A 427 -28.68 -23.18 -3.22
C GLY A 427 -28.15 -24.41 -3.94
N ASP A 428 -28.99 -25.20 -4.62
CA ASP A 428 -28.56 -26.38 -5.38
C ASP A 428 -28.08 -26.04 -6.80
N LEU A 429 -28.41 -24.83 -7.27
CA LEU A 429 -28.19 -24.44 -8.65
C LEU A 429 -26.81 -23.86 -8.89
N GLU A 430 -26.18 -24.31 -9.97
CA GLU A 430 -25.05 -23.66 -10.61
C GLU A 430 -25.49 -23.07 -11.96
N ILE A 431 -25.18 -21.79 -12.19
CA ILE A 431 -25.48 -21.10 -13.45
C ILE A 431 -24.17 -20.66 -14.11
N ARG A 432 -23.96 -21.08 -15.35
CA ARG A 432 -22.81 -20.68 -16.17
C ARG A 432 -23.27 -20.03 -17.47
N LEU A 433 -22.62 -18.93 -17.83
CA LEU A 433 -22.72 -18.34 -19.16
C LEU A 433 -21.50 -18.75 -19.99
N ILE A 434 -21.73 -19.17 -21.22
CA ILE A 434 -20.70 -19.60 -22.17
C ILE A 434 -20.72 -18.65 -23.36
N HIS A 435 -19.60 -17.99 -23.60
CA HIS A 435 -19.37 -17.10 -24.74
C HIS A 435 -19.17 -17.92 -26.03
N PRO A 436 -19.50 -17.39 -27.23
CA PRO A 436 -19.35 -18.08 -28.51
C PRO A 436 -17.95 -18.64 -28.84
N ASP A 437 -16.89 -18.14 -28.20
CA ASP A 437 -15.50 -18.62 -28.33
C ASP A 437 -15.16 -19.82 -27.41
N GLY A 438 -16.12 -20.27 -26.59
CA GLY A 438 -15.96 -21.36 -25.62
C GLY A 438 -15.52 -20.94 -24.23
N ALA A 439 -15.24 -19.65 -23.98
CA ALA A 439 -14.97 -19.14 -22.64
C ALA A 439 -16.22 -19.24 -21.74
N THR A 440 -16.03 -19.54 -20.46
CA THR A 440 -17.12 -19.80 -19.50
C THR A 440 -16.99 -18.94 -18.27
N ALA A 441 -18.10 -18.36 -17.80
CA ALA A 441 -18.20 -17.63 -16.54
C ALA A 441 -19.30 -18.27 -15.67
N THR A 442 -18.96 -18.64 -14.43
CA THR A 442 -19.95 -19.11 -13.45
C THR A 442 -20.51 -17.90 -12.72
N VAL A 443 -21.80 -17.61 -12.89
CA VAL A 443 -22.48 -16.43 -12.30
C VAL A 443 -23.21 -16.76 -10.99
N LEU A 444 -23.50 -18.03 -10.76
CA LEU A 444 -24.05 -18.55 -9.51
C LEU A 444 -23.45 -19.92 -9.22
N SER A 445 -22.96 -20.11 -8.00
CA SER A 445 -22.43 -21.39 -7.50
C SER A 445 -23.35 -21.95 -6.42
N PRO A 446 -23.42 -23.28 -6.25
CA PRO A 446 -24.20 -23.90 -5.19
C PRO A 446 -23.74 -23.46 -3.80
N ASP A 447 -24.69 -23.28 -2.88
CA ASP A 447 -24.45 -22.85 -1.50
C ASP A 447 -25.55 -23.38 -0.54
N SER A 448 -25.55 -22.94 0.72
CA SER A 448 -26.54 -23.37 1.73
C SER A 448 -27.83 -22.53 1.74
N ASN A 449 -28.13 -21.79 0.67
CA ASN A 449 -29.29 -20.91 0.62
C ASN A 449 -30.57 -21.68 0.31
N SER A 450 -31.41 -21.85 1.34
CA SER A 450 -32.69 -22.56 1.25
C SER A 450 -33.86 -21.75 0.70
N GLY A 451 -33.59 -20.61 0.05
CA GLY A 451 -34.65 -19.79 -0.56
C GLY A 451 -35.17 -20.39 -1.86
N ASP A 452 -36.39 -20.04 -2.26
CA ASP A 452 -36.95 -20.41 -3.55
C ASP A 452 -36.47 -19.44 -4.66
N ASP A 453 -36.47 -19.94 -5.89
CA ASP A 453 -36.30 -19.22 -7.16
C ASP A 453 -34.96 -18.45 -7.34
N VAL A 454 -34.61 -18.23 -8.62
CA VAL A 454 -33.54 -17.30 -9.01
C VAL A 454 -34.10 -16.31 -10.03
N LYS A 455 -34.47 -15.14 -9.53
CA LYS A 455 -34.95 -13.99 -10.32
C LYS A 455 -34.01 -12.83 -10.12
N GLN A 456 -32.91 -12.82 -10.86
CA GLN A 456 -31.78 -11.95 -10.60
C GLN A 456 -31.04 -11.58 -11.89
N THR A 457 -30.45 -10.40 -11.90
CA THR A 457 -29.52 -9.93 -12.92
C THR A 457 -28.10 -10.01 -12.36
N PHE A 458 -27.19 -10.58 -13.14
CA PHE A 458 -25.79 -10.78 -12.82
C PHE A 458 -24.93 -9.98 -13.80
N PRO A 459 -24.05 -9.08 -13.33
CA PRO A 459 -23.02 -8.50 -14.17
C PRO A 459 -21.97 -9.57 -14.51
N VAL A 460 -21.59 -9.67 -15.79
CA VAL A 460 -20.64 -10.70 -16.28
C VAL A 460 -19.43 -10.02 -16.93
N ALA A 461 -18.56 -9.46 -16.10
CA ALA A 461 -17.39 -8.71 -16.54
C ALA A 461 -16.32 -9.58 -17.24
N ASP A 462 -16.34 -10.91 -17.05
CA ASP A 462 -15.40 -11.87 -17.65
C ASP A 462 -15.34 -11.80 -19.18
N PHE A 463 -16.38 -11.25 -19.81
CA PHE A 463 -16.48 -11.13 -21.26
C PHE A 463 -16.27 -9.70 -21.78
N ASN A 464 -15.94 -8.72 -20.93
CA ASN A 464 -15.61 -7.38 -21.36
C ASN A 464 -14.40 -7.41 -22.32
N GLY A 465 -14.49 -6.66 -23.42
CA GLY A 465 -13.49 -6.65 -24.50
C GLY A 465 -13.65 -7.77 -25.54
N LYS A 466 -14.54 -8.75 -25.34
CA LYS A 466 -14.87 -9.77 -26.37
C LYS A 466 -15.93 -9.27 -27.35
N THR A 467 -16.18 -10.02 -28.42
CA THR A 467 -17.26 -9.72 -29.39
C THR A 467 -18.62 -10.11 -28.83
N THR A 468 -19.66 -9.34 -29.15
CA THR A 468 -21.05 -9.71 -28.85
C THR A 468 -21.55 -10.86 -29.71
N LYS A 469 -20.96 -11.08 -30.90
CA LYS A 469 -21.53 -11.92 -31.96
C LYS A 469 -21.38 -13.41 -31.71
N GLY A 470 -22.47 -14.15 -31.93
CA GLY A 470 -22.49 -15.61 -32.01
C GLY A 470 -23.51 -16.25 -31.06
N THR A 471 -23.40 -17.56 -30.93
CA THR A 471 -24.28 -18.37 -30.09
C THR A 471 -23.82 -18.36 -28.64
N TRP A 472 -24.58 -17.68 -27.78
CA TRP A 472 -24.39 -17.72 -26.33
C TRP A 472 -25.13 -18.90 -25.73
N THR A 473 -24.53 -19.56 -24.72
CA THR A 473 -25.18 -20.69 -24.04
C THR A 473 -25.28 -20.43 -22.54
N LEU A 474 -26.49 -20.47 -22.00
CA LEU A 474 -26.75 -20.54 -20.57
C LEU A 474 -26.82 -22.00 -20.14
N LYS A 475 -26.01 -22.38 -19.16
CA LYS A 475 -26.02 -23.71 -18.55
C LYS A 475 -26.51 -23.61 -17.12
N VAL A 476 -27.51 -24.41 -16.76
CA VAL A 476 -28.08 -24.48 -15.40
C VAL A 476 -27.98 -25.91 -14.92
N ILE A 477 -27.28 -26.15 -13.81
CA ILE A 477 -27.02 -27.48 -13.26
C ILE A 477 -27.61 -27.53 -11.85
N ASP A 478 -28.40 -28.56 -11.57
CA ASP A 478 -28.86 -28.89 -10.22
C ASP A 478 -27.97 -29.99 -9.63
N HIS A 479 -27.40 -29.71 -8.46
CA HIS A 479 -26.43 -30.57 -7.77
C HIS A 479 -27.04 -31.41 -6.64
N ALA A 480 -28.33 -31.23 -6.33
CA ALA A 480 -29.02 -32.00 -5.30
C ALA A 480 -30.22 -32.73 -5.90
N ALA A 481 -30.74 -33.74 -5.17
CA ALA A 481 -31.93 -34.47 -5.55
C ALA A 481 -33.16 -33.92 -4.82
N GLN A 482 -34.36 -34.16 -5.37
CA GLN A 482 -35.69 -33.90 -4.78
C GLN A 482 -36.27 -32.51 -5.08
N ASP A 483 -35.42 -31.50 -5.14
CA ASP A 483 -35.82 -30.16 -5.57
C ASP A 483 -35.81 -30.10 -7.10
N THR A 484 -36.83 -29.49 -7.69
CA THR A 484 -36.93 -29.42 -9.16
C THR A 484 -37.33 -28.02 -9.58
N GLY A 485 -36.92 -27.62 -10.78
CA GLY A 485 -37.23 -26.30 -11.27
C GLY A 485 -37.33 -26.16 -12.78
N THR A 486 -37.62 -24.95 -13.21
CA THR A 486 -37.83 -24.58 -14.61
C THR A 486 -37.16 -23.25 -14.86
N LEU A 487 -36.30 -23.19 -15.88
CA LEU A 487 -35.86 -21.93 -16.47
C LEU A 487 -37.03 -21.37 -17.26
N ASN A 488 -37.55 -20.21 -16.87
CA ASN A 488 -38.67 -19.55 -17.55
C ASN A 488 -38.17 -18.68 -18.71
N ARG A 489 -37.16 -17.85 -18.44
CA ARG A 489 -36.50 -16.98 -19.43
C ARG A 489 -35.11 -16.55 -18.98
N TRP A 490 -34.30 -16.09 -19.94
CA TRP A 490 -33.07 -15.35 -19.67
C TRP A 490 -32.77 -14.34 -20.78
N SER A 491 -32.09 -13.25 -20.44
CA SER A 491 -31.66 -12.24 -21.41
C SER A 491 -30.22 -11.80 -21.20
N LEU A 492 -29.58 -11.39 -22.29
CA LEU A 492 -28.29 -10.71 -22.31
C LEU A 492 -28.50 -9.26 -22.72
N ARG A 493 -27.99 -8.35 -21.89
CA ARG A 493 -28.00 -6.92 -22.18
C ARG A 493 -26.58 -6.45 -22.39
N PHE A 494 -26.29 -5.95 -23.59
CA PHE A 494 -24.97 -5.45 -23.95
C PHE A 494 -24.91 -3.92 -23.85
N ALA A 495 -23.87 -3.41 -23.21
CA ALA A 495 -23.37 -2.07 -23.44
C ALA A 495 -22.17 -2.18 -24.40
N THR A 496 -22.35 -1.78 -25.65
CA THR A 496 -21.28 -1.84 -26.66
C THR A 496 -20.39 -0.61 -26.54
N GLN A 497 -19.07 -0.77 -26.62
CA GLN A 497 -18.16 0.38 -26.64
C GLN A 497 -18.39 1.22 -27.92
N SER A 498 -18.74 2.50 -27.77
CA SER A 498 -18.82 3.45 -28.89
C SER A 498 -17.42 3.73 -29.47
N PRO A 499 -17.27 3.84 -30.80
CA PRO A 499 -15.96 4.05 -31.43
C PRO A 499 -15.40 5.49 -31.33
N THR A 500 -15.87 6.36 -30.44
CA THR A 500 -15.53 7.81 -30.46
C THR A 500 -14.65 8.36 -29.33
N ASP A 501 -14.34 7.62 -28.26
CA ASP A 501 -13.42 8.07 -27.20
C ASP A 501 -11.95 7.67 -27.46
N THR A 502 -11.45 7.91 -28.68
CA THR A 502 -10.05 7.65 -28.98
C THR A 502 -9.15 8.77 -28.47
N VAL A 503 -8.32 8.46 -27.49
CA VAL A 503 -7.27 9.33 -26.95
C VAL A 503 -5.98 9.12 -27.76
N THR A 504 -5.28 10.20 -28.10
CA THR A 504 -4.01 10.09 -28.85
C THR A 504 -2.83 9.97 -27.89
N ILE A 505 -2.03 8.90 -28.01
CA ILE A 505 -0.81 8.72 -27.22
C ILE A 505 0.24 9.76 -27.66
N GLY A 506 0.66 10.64 -26.75
CA GLY A 506 1.65 11.67 -27.06
C GLY A 506 3.07 11.12 -27.06
N SER A 507 3.47 10.44 -25.99
CA SER A 507 4.74 9.69 -25.93
C SER A 507 4.73 8.65 -24.83
N CYS A 508 5.65 7.68 -24.87
CA CYS A 508 5.83 6.75 -23.77
C CYS A 508 7.30 6.34 -23.58
N ARG A 509 7.59 5.63 -22.48
CA ARG A 509 8.92 5.11 -22.10
C ARG A 509 8.83 3.75 -21.43
N LEU A 510 9.87 2.95 -21.59
CA LEU A 510 10.03 1.62 -20.99
C LEU A 510 11.03 1.65 -19.82
N LEU A 511 10.69 0.96 -18.72
CA LEU A 511 11.58 0.68 -17.60
C LEU A 511 11.34 -0.74 -17.02
N PRO A 512 12.33 -1.36 -16.35
CA PRO A 512 13.75 -0.98 -16.34
C PRO A 512 14.39 -1.22 -17.71
N ALA A 513 15.67 -0.84 -17.89
CA ALA A 513 16.40 -1.07 -19.13
C ALA A 513 16.80 -2.53 -19.36
N SER A 514 17.06 -3.25 -18.27
CA SER A 514 17.33 -4.68 -18.30
C SER A 514 16.81 -5.35 -17.04
N ALA A 515 16.62 -6.67 -17.13
CA ALA A 515 16.28 -7.54 -16.02
C ALA A 515 17.05 -8.87 -16.14
N ASP A 516 17.46 -9.42 -15.00
CA ASP A 516 18.08 -10.74 -14.91
C ASP A 516 17.29 -11.60 -13.92
N VAL A 517 16.75 -12.73 -14.40
CA VAL A 517 15.88 -13.62 -13.62
C VAL A 517 16.07 -15.08 -13.99
N PRO A 518 15.76 -16.02 -13.08
CA PRO A 518 15.82 -17.44 -13.38
C PRO A 518 14.75 -17.89 -14.39
N PRO A 519 14.92 -19.06 -15.06
CA PRO A 519 13.86 -19.72 -15.79
C PRO A 519 12.55 -19.78 -15.01
N GLY A 520 11.48 -19.23 -15.58
CA GLY A 520 10.18 -19.15 -14.92
C GLY A 520 10.06 -18.11 -13.79
N GLY A 521 11.14 -17.37 -13.49
CA GLY A 521 11.13 -16.24 -12.56
C GLY A 521 10.30 -15.07 -13.09
N THR A 522 9.84 -14.21 -12.20
CA THR A 522 9.04 -13.03 -12.56
C THR A 522 9.81 -11.75 -12.32
N PHE A 523 9.64 -10.76 -13.19
CA PHE A 523 10.20 -9.41 -13.01
C PHE A 523 9.16 -8.36 -13.36
N SER A 524 9.27 -7.19 -12.73
CA SER A 524 8.35 -6.07 -12.94
C SER A 524 8.83 -5.17 -14.06
N VAL A 525 7.97 -4.94 -15.05
CA VAL A 525 8.17 -3.99 -16.14
C VAL A 525 7.20 -2.82 -15.96
N GLN A 526 7.71 -1.61 -16.19
CA GLN A 526 6.94 -0.38 -16.17
C GLN A 526 6.92 0.25 -17.56
N GLY A 527 5.77 0.78 -17.95
CA GLY A 527 5.64 1.72 -19.04
C GLY A 527 5.14 3.05 -18.49
N ARG A 528 5.75 4.17 -18.89
CA ARG A 528 5.27 5.51 -18.54
C ARG A 528 4.71 6.17 -19.78
N VAL A 529 3.54 6.79 -19.68
CA VAL A 529 2.83 7.37 -20.83
C VAL A 529 2.46 8.83 -20.58
N PHE A 530 2.62 9.63 -21.63
CA PHE A 530 2.18 11.02 -21.69
C PHE A 530 1.02 11.13 -22.68
N VAL A 531 -0.09 11.68 -22.20
CA VAL A 531 -1.21 12.12 -23.01
C VAL A 531 -1.58 13.54 -22.58
N ALA A 532 -1.50 14.48 -23.51
CA ALA A 532 -1.84 15.86 -23.27
C ALA A 532 -3.30 16.01 -22.84
N GLY A 533 -3.53 16.77 -21.76
CA GLY A 533 -4.83 16.99 -21.16
C GLY A 533 -5.35 15.86 -20.27
N LEU A 534 -4.64 14.72 -20.20
CA LEU A 534 -4.98 13.60 -19.31
C LEU A 534 -3.87 13.39 -18.27
N THR A 535 -2.74 12.81 -18.68
CA THR A 535 -1.66 12.41 -17.75
C THR A 535 -0.90 13.61 -17.18
N ASP A 536 -0.99 14.77 -17.83
CA ASP A 536 -0.33 16.03 -17.42
C ASP A 536 -1.15 16.85 -16.42
N LYS A 537 -2.42 16.49 -16.19
CA LYS A 537 -3.34 17.19 -15.28
C LYS A 537 -3.62 16.45 -13.98
N THR A 538 -3.35 15.15 -13.93
CA THR A 538 -3.57 14.29 -12.76
C THR A 538 -2.25 14.04 -12.03
N ALA A 539 -2.00 14.70 -10.91
CA ALA A 539 -0.87 14.35 -10.05
C ALA A 539 -1.24 13.11 -9.22
N GLY A 540 -0.78 11.93 -9.65
CA GLY A 540 -1.00 10.68 -8.93
C GLY A 540 -2.39 10.05 -9.14
N THR A 541 -2.57 9.45 -10.33
CA THR A 541 -3.59 8.50 -10.86
C THR A 541 -5.02 8.91 -11.19
N ASP A 542 -5.46 8.50 -12.40
CA ASP A 542 -6.39 7.36 -12.61
C ASP A 542 -6.32 6.76 -14.05
N PRO A 543 -6.58 5.45 -14.23
CA PRO A 543 -6.71 4.82 -15.55
C PRO A 543 -7.87 5.44 -16.32
N HIS A 544 -7.57 6.19 -17.38
CA HIS A 544 -8.60 6.61 -18.33
C HIS A 544 -9.15 5.37 -19.04
N ALA A 545 -10.46 5.19 -19.08
CA ALA A 545 -11.09 3.95 -19.59
C ALA A 545 -10.67 3.57 -21.02
N SER A 546 -10.28 4.55 -21.84
CA SER A 546 -9.77 4.31 -23.19
C SER A 546 -8.26 4.09 -23.29
N LEU A 547 -7.49 4.30 -22.21
CA LEU A 547 -6.05 4.05 -22.14
C LEU A 547 -5.75 2.64 -21.64
N VAL A 548 -5.31 1.76 -22.54
CA VAL A 548 -4.92 0.38 -22.25
C VAL A 548 -3.40 0.26 -22.35
N ALA A 549 -2.77 -0.32 -21.33
CA ALA A 549 -1.34 -0.58 -21.31
C ALA A 549 -1.05 -2.09 -21.30
N GLN A 550 -0.02 -2.50 -22.03
CA GLN A 550 0.50 -3.85 -21.96
C GLN A 550 2.03 -3.84 -21.94
N VAL A 551 2.60 -4.83 -21.27
CA VAL A 551 4.03 -5.14 -21.35
C VAL A 551 4.17 -6.52 -21.96
N GLY A 552 5.18 -6.72 -22.79
CA GLY A 552 5.34 -7.98 -23.51
C GLY A 552 6.79 -8.35 -23.73
N ARG A 553 6.99 -9.63 -24.03
CA ARG A 553 8.32 -10.20 -24.31
C ARG A 553 8.33 -10.98 -25.62
N GLY A 554 9.50 -11.01 -26.25
CA GLY A 554 9.77 -11.75 -27.47
C GLY A 554 11.24 -12.16 -27.59
N ALA A 555 11.63 -12.67 -28.76
CA ALA A 555 13.01 -13.03 -29.04
C ALA A 555 13.92 -11.79 -29.01
N ALA A 556 15.19 -11.97 -28.58
CA ALA A 556 16.17 -10.88 -28.60
C ALA A 556 16.31 -10.29 -30.01
N GLY A 557 16.36 -8.95 -30.09
CA GLY A 557 16.51 -8.21 -31.34
C GLY A 557 15.31 -8.29 -32.31
N SER A 558 14.17 -8.81 -31.86
CA SER A 558 12.96 -8.87 -32.69
C SER A 558 12.09 -7.62 -32.54
N THR A 559 11.26 -7.36 -33.54
CA THR A 559 10.19 -6.36 -33.45
C THR A 559 8.91 -7.03 -32.92
N PRO A 560 8.16 -6.38 -32.02
CA PRO A 560 6.82 -6.76 -31.61
C PRO A 560 5.90 -7.21 -32.74
N GLY A 561 5.38 -8.43 -32.63
CA GLY A 561 4.49 -9.08 -33.61
C GLY A 561 3.67 -10.21 -32.97
N SER A 562 3.17 -11.16 -33.77
CA SER A 562 2.39 -12.32 -33.29
C SER A 562 3.15 -13.21 -32.31
N ASP A 563 4.48 -13.21 -32.40
CA ASP A 563 5.35 -14.11 -31.64
C ASP A 563 5.70 -13.54 -30.25
N TRP A 564 5.23 -12.34 -29.95
CA TRP A 564 5.39 -11.69 -28.65
C TRP A 564 4.23 -12.04 -27.73
N THR A 565 4.54 -12.33 -26.47
CA THR A 565 3.54 -12.56 -25.43
C THR A 565 3.30 -11.26 -24.67
N TRP A 566 2.04 -10.84 -24.55
CA TRP A 566 1.64 -9.59 -23.89
C TRP A 566 0.81 -9.85 -22.64
N VAL A 567 1.04 -9.04 -21.61
CA VAL A 567 0.31 -9.04 -20.34
C VAL A 567 -0.23 -7.64 -20.12
N VAL A 568 -1.47 -7.54 -19.64
CA VAL A 568 -2.09 -6.25 -19.26
C VAL A 568 -1.30 -5.62 -18.12
N ALA A 569 -0.93 -4.35 -18.29
CA ALA A 569 -0.27 -3.56 -17.26
C ALA A 569 -1.31 -2.66 -16.56
N ALA A 570 -1.31 -2.68 -15.23
CA ALA A 570 -2.21 -1.86 -14.42
C ALA A 570 -1.58 -0.50 -14.15
N ALA A 571 -2.39 0.56 -14.06
CA ALA A 571 -1.92 1.86 -13.58
C ALA A 571 -1.32 1.74 -12.17
N THR A 572 -0.33 2.57 -11.85
CA THR A 572 0.34 2.60 -10.54
C THR A 572 -0.20 3.78 -9.71
N PRO A 573 -1.11 3.56 -8.74
CA PRO A 573 -1.70 4.61 -7.92
C PRO A 573 -0.69 5.53 -7.25
N GLY A 574 -0.93 6.84 -7.33
CA GLY A 574 -0.12 7.85 -6.65
C GLY A 574 1.29 8.03 -7.20
N TRP A 575 1.62 7.46 -8.37
CA TRP A 575 2.94 7.60 -8.95
C TRP A 575 3.24 9.05 -9.35
N ASN A 576 4.34 9.61 -8.82
CA ASN A 576 4.75 11.00 -9.02
C ASN A 576 6.29 11.15 -9.11
N ASP A 577 6.89 10.76 -10.23
CA ASP A 577 8.33 10.97 -10.42
C ASP A 577 8.62 12.40 -10.89
N ALA A 578 9.23 13.20 -10.01
CA ALA A 578 9.64 14.57 -10.32
C ALA A 578 10.65 14.65 -11.49
N SER A 579 11.34 13.54 -11.81
CA SER A 579 12.27 13.47 -12.94
C SER A 579 11.61 13.17 -14.29
N ASP A 580 10.32 12.79 -14.29
CA ASP A 580 9.52 12.52 -15.50
C ASP A 580 8.08 13.05 -15.33
N PRO A 581 7.91 14.38 -15.17
CA PRO A 581 6.64 14.99 -14.80
C PRO A 581 5.58 14.89 -15.92
N GLY A 582 4.32 14.76 -15.50
CA GLY A 582 3.15 14.76 -16.39
C GLY A 582 2.88 13.43 -17.10
N ARG A 583 3.49 12.34 -16.63
CA ARG A 583 3.22 10.98 -17.08
C ARG A 583 2.52 10.18 -16.01
N ASP A 584 1.82 9.14 -16.45
CA ASP A 584 1.35 8.07 -15.58
C ASP A 584 2.19 6.81 -15.80
N GLU A 585 2.44 6.06 -14.73
CA GLU A 585 3.17 4.78 -14.76
C GLU A 585 2.19 3.59 -14.73
N TYR A 586 2.39 2.66 -15.66
CA TYR A 586 1.68 1.38 -15.73
C TYR A 586 2.67 0.26 -15.51
N ARG A 587 2.26 -0.79 -14.80
CA ARG A 587 3.14 -1.86 -14.35
C ARG A 587 2.49 -3.22 -14.54
N ALA A 588 3.30 -4.19 -14.97
CA ALA A 588 2.94 -5.60 -14.90
C ALA A 588 4.17 -6.47 -14.62
N SER A 589 3.92 -7.67 -14.12
CA SER A 589 4.95 -8.69 -13.95
C SER A 589 4.99 -9.60 -15.17
N LEU A 590 6.17 -9.78 -15.76
CA LEU A 590 6.41 -10.75 -16.82
C LEU A 590 7.10 -11.98 -16.26
N THR A 591 6.65 -13.17 -16.70
CA THR A 591 7.31 -14.44 -16.40
C THR A 591 8.35 -14.75 -17.45
N ALA A 592 9.59 -14.99 -17.03
CA ALA A 592 10.69 -15.40 -17.88
C ALA A 592 10.41 -16.76 -18.55
N PRO A 593 10.81 -16.94 -19.82
CA PRO A 593 10.76 -18.26 -20.45
C PRO A 593 11.59 -19.30 -19.70
N ALA A 594 11.24 -20.58 -19.87
CA ALA A 594 11.94 -21.69 -19.21
C ALA A 594 13.34 -21.95 -19.79
N ALA A 595 13.62 -21.50 -21.01
CA ALA A 595 14.93 -21.62 -21.63
C ALA A 595 15.81 -20.43 -21.23
N ALA A 596 17.00 -20.70 -20.70
CA ALA A 596 18.02 -19.68 -20.46
C ALA A 596 18.44 -19.01 -21.77
N GLY A 597 18.83 -17.73 -21.71
CA GLY A 597 19.23 -16.94 -22.87
C GLY A 597 18.78 -15.48 -22.78
N SER A 598 19.07 -14.71 -23.83
CA SER A 598 18.64 -13.32 -23.94
C SER A 598 17.33 -13.20 -24.70
N TYR A 599 16.47 -12.32 -24.21
CA TYR A 599 15.15 -12.00 -24.73
C TYR A 599 14.96 -10.49 -24.75
N ALA A 600 13.97 -10.03 -25.52
CA ALA A 600 13.55 -8.64 -25.54
C ALA A 600 12.24 -8.47 -24.79
N TYR A 601 12.05 -7.31 -24.15
CA TYR A 601 10.74 -6.87 -23.68
C TYR A 601 10.47 -5.41 -24.03
N ALA A 602 9.19 -5.06 -24.04
CA ALA A 602 8.70 -3.74 -24.45
C ALA A 602 7.39 -3.41 -23.72
N ALA A 603 7.01 -2.14 -23.76
CA ALA A 603 5.69 -1.67 -23.33
C ALA A 603 4.91 -1.16 -24.55
N ARG A 604 3.58 -1.17 -24.48
CA ARG A 604 2.71 -0.55 -25.46
C ARG A 604 1.48 0.05 -24.82
N PHE A 605 1.01 1.15 -25.41
CA PHE A 605 -0.20 1.86 -25.00
C PHE A 605 -1.16 2.00 -26.16
N SER A 606 -2.45 1.94 -25.87
CA SER A 606 -3.53 2.19 -26.81
C SER A 606 -4.48 3.18 -26.17
N GLY A 607 -4.91 4.19 -26.93
CA GLY A 607 -5.95 5.13 -26.50
C GLY A 607 -7.31 4.86 -27.15
N ASP A 608 -7.48 3.73 -27.85
CA ASP A 608 -8.70 3.36 -28.57
C ASP A 608 -9.23 1.96 -28.17
N GLY A 609 -8.94 1.55 -26.93
CA GLY A 609 -9.39 0.27 -26.39
C GLY A 609 -8.65 -0.95 -26.95
N GLY A 610 -7.43 -0.77 -27.48
CA GLY A 610 -6.56 -1.84 -27.95
C GLY A 610 -6.61 -2.11 -29.46
N LYS A 611 -7.24 -1.22 -30.25
CA LYS A 611 -7.32 -1.37 -31.71
C LYS A 611 -6.02 -0.92 -32.38
N ASN A 612 -5.45 0.19 -31.93
CA ASN A 612 -4.15 0.71 -32.35
C ASN A 612 -3.20 0.81 -31.16
N TRP A 613 -1.92 0.51 -31.39
CA TRP A 613 -0.91 0.44 -30.35
C TRP A 613 0.29 1.33 -30.67
N THR A 614 0.68 2.15 -29.70
CA THR A 614 1.96 2.86 -29.66
C THR A 614 2.95 2.04 -28.85
N LEU A 615 4.01 1.57 -29.50
CA LEU A 615 5.10 0.84 -28.86
C LEU A 615 6.10 1.78 -28.20
N CYS A 616 6.67 1.34 -27.08
CA CYS A 616 7.65 2.06 -26.30
C CYS A 616 8.90 1.21 -26.12
N ASP A 617 10.04 1.80 -26.42
CA ASP A 617 11.38 1.28 -26.10
C ASP A 617 12.07 2.23 -25.10
N LEU A 618 13.38 2.08 -24.93
CA LEU A 618 14.13 2.79 -23.89
C LEU A 618 14.31 4.29 -24.14
N ASP A 619 14.36 4.74 -25.40
CA ASP A 619 14.40 6.16 -25.75
C ASP A 619 13.00 6.74 -26.03
N GLY A 620 11.99 5.90 -26.23
CA GLY A 620 10.58 6.23 -26.05
C GLY A 620 9.71 5.73 -27.19
N SER A 621 8.88 6.60 -27.78
CA SER A 621 8.03 6.23 -28.91
C SER A 621 8.10 7.17 -30.12
N GLN A 622 8.91 8.23 -30.02
CA GLN A 622 8.90 9.34 -30.98
C GLN A 622 9.53 8.97 -32.34
N ASN A 623 10.45 8.01 -32.38
CA ASN A 623 11.12 7.50 -33.58
C ASN A 623 10.59 6.11 -34.00
N GLY A 624 9.53 5.61 -33.35
CA GLY A 624 9.03 4.26 -33.51
C GLY A 624 9.96 3.19 -32.93
N PHE A 625 9.41 2.01 -32.63
CA PHE A 625 10.13 0.95 -31.93
C PHE A 625 11.41 0.51 -32.67
N GLN A 626 12.54 0.58 -31.97
CA GLN A 626 13.82 0.07 -32.45
C GLN A 626 14.19 -1.21 -31.68
N PRO A 627 14.40 -2.36 -32.35
CA PRO A 627 14.80 -3.60 -31.67
C PRO A 627 16.09 -3.48 -30.85
N ALA A 628 16.99 -2.57 -31.24
CA ALA A 628 18.23 -2.29 -30.50
C ALA A 628 18.01 -1.49 -29.21
N GLN A 629 16.84 -0.88 -29.03
CA GLN A 629 16.44 -0.12 -27.83
C GLN A 629 15.40 -0.87 -26.99
N ALA A 630 15.08 -2.13 -27.32
CA ALA A 630 14.21 -2.95 -26.50
C ALA A 630 14.82 -3.20 -25.11
N GLY A 631 13.98 -3.40 -24.09
CA GLY A 631 14.44 -3.85 -22.79
C GLY A 631 15.08 -5.24 -22.88
N VAL A 632 16.20 -5.44 -22.20
CA VAL A 632 16.97 -6.69 -22.28
C VAL A 632 16.63 -7.60 -21.10
N LEU A 633 15.99 -8.73 -21.37
CA LEU A 633 15.76 -9.78 -20.38
C LEU A 633 16.83 -10.86 -20.52
N THR A 634 17.62 -11.05 -19.48
CA THR A 634 18.53 -12.19 -19.34
C THR A 634 17.85 -13.25 -18.49
N VAL A 635 17.64 -14.43 -19.06
CA VAL A 635 17.18 -15.60 -18.31
C VAL A 635 18.39 -16.43 -17.93
N SER A 636 18.76 -16.36 -16.65
CA SER A 636 19.94 -16.99 -16.07
C SER A 636 19.56 -18.32 -15.43
N ALA A 637 20.20 -19.44 -15.76
CA ALA A 637 19.91 -20.72 -15.11
C ALA A 637 19.87 -20.60 -13.55
N PRO A 638 19.12 -21.44 -12.81
CA PRO A 638 19.17 -21.40 -11.35
C PRO A 638 20.62 -21.50 -10.83
N GLN A 639 20.94 -20.79 -9.75
CA GLN A 639 22.22 -20.94 -9.08
C GLN A 639 22.25 -22.30 -8.38
N ALA A 640 22.85 -23.31 -9.02
CA ALA A 640 22.91 -24.66 -8.45
C ALA A 640 23.90 -24.70 -7.27
N GLY A 641 23.53 -25.41 -6.19
CA GLY A 641 24.49 -25.78 -5.16
C GLY A 641 25.56 -26.70 -5.77
N GLY A 642 26.83 -26.29 -5.67
CA GLY A 642 27.97 -27.04 -6.23
C GLY A 642 28.95 -26.22 -7.07
N LEU A 643 28.78 -24.90 -7.19
CA LEU A 643 29.83 -24.03 -7.73
C LEU A 643 31.01 -23.98 -6.77
N ILE A 644 32.19 -24.36 -7.25
CA ILE A 644 33.44 -24.38 -6.47
C ILE A 644 34.61 -23.85 -7.27
N ILE A 645 35.64 -23.37 -6.59
CA ILE A 645 36.97 -23.22 -7.17
C ILE A 645 37.56 -24.63 -7.28
N SER A 646 37.86 -25.07 -8.50
CA SER A 646 38.34 -26.43 -8.79
C SER A 646 39.84 -26.50 -9.07
N GLU A 647 40.44 -25.43 -9.57
CA GLU A 647 41.89 -25.36 -9.77
C GLU A 647 42.40 -23.93 -9.54
N TYR A 648 43.51 -23.82 -8.83
CA TYR A 648 44.28 -22.60 -8.63
C TYR A 648 45.67 -22.82 -9.23
N VAL A 649 46.07 -21.96 -10.16
CA VAL A 649 47.37 -22.05 -10.83
C VAL A 649 48.19 -20.82 -10.50
N GLU A 650 49.33 -21.04 -9.87
CA GLU A 650 50.39 -20.06 -9.70
C GLU A 650 51.70 -20.64 -10.23
N GLY A 651 52.05 -20.31 -11.47
CA GLY A 651 53.22 -20.81 -12.15
C GLY A 651 54.33 -19.78 -12.33
N SER A 652 55.22 -20.04 -13.27
CA SER A 652 56.28 -19.11 -13.64
C SER A 652 55.72 -17.79 -14.18
N SER A 653 56.26 -16.67 -13.70
CA SER A 653 55.94 -15.32 -14.18
C SER A 653 54.43 -15.00 -14.12
N TYR A 654 53.77 -14.89 -15.27
CA TYR A 654 52.35 -14.58 -15.38
C TYR A 654 51.47 -15.80 -15.63
N ASN A 655 52.00 -17.02 -15.51
CA ASN A 655 51.19 -18.24 -15.61
C ASN A 655 50.25 -18.33 -14.40
N LYS A 656 49.11 -17.67 -14.48
CA LYS A 656 48.14 -17.58 -13.39
C LYS A 656 46.74 -17.86 -13.91
N ALA A 657 46.01 -18.72 -13.22
CA ALA A 657 44.64 -19.04 -13.56
C ALA A 657 43.84 -19.53 -12.35
N VAL A 658 42.52 -19.36 -12.42
CA VAL A 658 41.54 -19.89 -11.47
C VAL A 658 40.47 -20.58 -12.29
N GLU A 659 40.16 -21.82 -11.95
CA GLU A 659 39.06 -22.56 -12.54
C GLU A 659 37.90 -22.65 -11.57
N ILE A 660 36.70 -22.39 -12.08
CA ILE A 660 35.43 -22.57 -11.39
C ILE A 660 34.72 -23.77 -12.03
N ALA A 661 34.30 -24.75 -11.23
CA ALA A 661 33.55 -25.90 -11.69
C ALA A 661 32.14 -25.92 -11.10
N ASN A 662 31.19 -26.46 -11.87
CA ASN A 662 29.89 -26.84 -11.35
C ASN A 662 29.87 -28.35 -11.01
N ARG A 663 29.97 -28.69 -9.73
CA ARG A 663 29.86 -30.07 -9.19
C ARG A 663 28.42 -30.47 -8.87
N GLY A 664 27.45 -29.58 -9.08
CA GLY A 664 26.03 -29.86 -8.90
C GLY A 664 25.47 -30.78 -9.98
N SER A 665 24.28 -31.32 -9.72
CA SER A 665 23.55 -32.18 -10.67
C SER A 665 22.74 -31.42 -11.72
N SER A 666 22.69 -30.09 -11.63
CA SER A 666 21.97 -29.20 -12.54
C SER A 666 22.86 -28.06 -13.04
N SER A 667 22.49 -27.43 -14.15
CA SER A 667 23.23 -26.27 -14.67
C SER A 667 23.18 -25.10 -13.67
N ALA A 668 24.32 -24.46 -13.44
CA ALA A 668 24.48 -23.31 -12.57
C ALA A 668 24.64 -22.02 -13.38
N SER A 669 23.91 -20.95 -13.07
CA SER A 669 24.25 -19.62 -13.61
C SER A 669 25.42 -18.99 -12.86
N LEU A 670 26.20 -18.21 -13.60
CA LEU A 670 27.25 -17.33 -13.09
C LEU A 670 26.82 -15.86 -13.04
N ALA A 671 25.60 -15.54 -13.47
CA ALA A 671 25.05 -14.19 -13.33
C ALA A 671 24.91 -13.80 -11.85
N GLY A 672 25.33 -12.58 -11.52
CA GLY A 672 25.42 -12.12 -10.13
C GLY A 672 26.55 -12.77 -9.33
N CYS A 673 27.40 -13.59 -9.96
CA CYS A 673 28.63 -14.10 -9.35
C CYS A 673 29.81 -13.16 -9.58
N LYS A 674 30.66 -13.07 -8.56
CA LYS A 674 31.96 -12.41 -8.60
C LYS A 674 33.04 -13.37 -8.15
N LEU A 675 34.14 -13.39 -8.88
CA LEU A 675 35.42 -13.87 -8.35
C LEU A 675 36.13 -12.68 -7.73
N ARG A 676 36.51 -12.76 -6.46
CA ARG A 676 37.18 -11.66 -5.75
C ARG A 676 38.54 -12.11 -5.22
N ALA A 677 39.49 -11.20 -5.24
CA ALA A 677 40.83 -11.40 -4.72
C ALA A 677 41.11 -10.45 -3.54
N TYR A 678 41.73 -10.99 -2.50
CA TYR A 678 42.07 -10.33 -1.25
C TYR A 678 43.58 -10.33 -1.12
N LEU A 679 44.20 -9.22 -1.52
CA LEU A 679 45.64 -9.20 -1.70
C LEU A 679 46.37 -8.98 -0.37
N ASN A 680 47.47 -9.69 -0.16
CA ASN A 680 48.42 -9.52 0.94
C ASN A 680 47.70 -9.47 2.32
N GLY A 681 46.81 -10.44 2.55
CA GLY A 681 46.05 -10.55 3.81
C GLY A 681 44.92 -9.52 4.01
N SER A 682 44.44 -8.84 2.97
CA SER A 682 43.33 -7.89 3.09
C SER A 682 42.05 -8.55 3.65
N ALA A 683 41.34 -7.83 4.53
CA ALA A 683 40.02 -8.23 5.04
C ALA A 683 38.86 -7.80 4.13
N THR A 684 39.13 -6.96 3.12
CA THR A 684 38.16 -6.50 2.12
C THR A 684 38.62 -6.86 0.71
N PRO A 685 37.70 -7.08 -0.24
CA PRO A 685 38.05 -7.37 -1.63
C PRO A 685 38.98 -6.30 -2.20
N SER A 686 40.15 -6.71 -2.67
CA SER A 686 41.13 -5.82 -3.31
C SER A 686 40.83 -5.65 -4.80
N ARG A 687 40.35 -6.72 -5.44
CA ARG A 687 39.95 -6.79 -6.85
C ARG A 687 38.73 -7.68 -6.99
N GLU A 688 37.85 -7.37 -7.95
CA GLU A 688 36.67 -8.16 -8.26
C GLU A 688 36.52 -8.34 -9.77
N LEU A 689 35.95 -9.47 -10.19
CA LEU A 689 35.55 -9.76 -11.55
C LEU A 689 34.11 -10.29 -11.54
N GLU A 690 33.20 -9.57 -12.18
CA GLU A 690 31.85 -10.06 -12.48
C GLU A 690 31.93 -11.21 -13.49
N LEU A 691 31.20 -12.28 -13.20
CA LEU A 691 31.08 -13.45 -14.06
C LEU A 691 29.74 -13.42 -14.80
N SER A 692 29.66 -14.17 -15.90
CA SER A 692 28.45 -14.29 -16.71
C SER A 692 28.38 -15.65 -17.39
N GLY A 693 27.20 -15.98 -17.92
CA GLY A 693 26.92 -17.27 -18.55
C GLY A 693 26.47 -18.33 -17.56
N SER A 694 26.54 -19.60 -17.98
CA SER A 694 26.11 -20.75 -17.19
C SER A 694 27.04 -21.94 -17.37
N LEU A 695 27.25 -22.71 -16.31
CA LEU A 695 27.99 -23.96 -16.31
C LEU A 695 27.03 -25.14 -16.22
N ALA A 696 27.02 -26.01 -17.23
CA ALA A 696 26.35 -27.31 -17.14
C ALA A 696 26.96 -28.17 -16.01
N PRO A 697 26.30 -29.24 -15.54
CA PRO A 697 26.91 -30.19 -14.61
C PRO A 697 28.28 -30.68 -15.11
N ASN A 698 29.29 -30.62 -14.23
CA ASN A 698 30.70 -30.94 -14.49
C ASN A 698 31.43 -30.04 -15.51
N ALA A 699 30.80 -28.96 -15.98
CA ALA A 699 31.48 -27.97 -16.81
C ALA A 699 32.34 -27.02 -15.97
N THR A 700 33.38 -26.46 -16.58
CA THR A 700 34.30 -25.52 -15.93
C THR A 700 34.43 -24.20 -16.69
N LEU A 701 34.77 -23.14 -15.95
CA LEU A 701 35.16 -21.82 -16.44
C LEU A 701 36.57 -21.51 -15.95
N VAL A 702 37.52 -21.30 -16.87
CA VAL A 702 38.89 -20.89 -16.55
C VAL A 702 39.04 -19.38 -16.75
N VAL A 703 39.38 -18.69 -15.67
CA VAL A 703 39.79 -17.28 -15.64
C VAL A 703 41.32 -17.24 -15.59
N CYS A 704 41.97 -16.55 -16.53
CA CYS A 704 43.44 -16.54 -16.61
C CYS A 704 44.04 -15.15 -16.76
N HIS A 705 45.33 -15.02 -16.42
CA HIS A 705 46.09 -13.83 -16.71
C HIS A 705 46.40 -13.74 -18.21
N PRO A 706 46.18 -12.59 -18.88
CA PRO A 706 46.33 -12.45 -20.34
C PRO A 706 47.77 -12.67 -20.84
N SER A 707 48.77 -12.44 -19.99
CA SER A 707 50.19 -12.68 -20.29
C SER A 707 50.66 -14.11 -19.97
N SER A 708 49.76 -15.05 -19.72
CA SER A 708 50.11 -16.47 -19.50
C SER A 708 50.66 -17.13 -20.78
N THR A 709 51.33 -18.27 -20.63
CA THR A 709 51.73 -19.10 -21.77
C THR A 709 50.52 -19.67 -22.53
N GLN A 710 50.75 -20.08 -23.78
CA GLN A 710 49.71 -20.70 -24.62
C GLN A 710 49.08 -21.96 -24.01
N GLY A 711 49.80 -22.65 -23.11
CA GLY A 711 49.29 -23.78 -22.36
C GLY A 711 48.09 -23.43 -21.47
N ILE A 712 48.01 -22.21 -20.96
CA ILE A 712 46.85 -21.70 -20.21
C ILE A 712 45.87 -21.01 -21.16
N LEU A 713 46.36 -20.12 -22.05
CA LEU A 713 45.49 -19.31 -22.91
C LEU A 713 44.59 -20.15 -23.83
N SER A 714 45.04 -21.33 -24.25
CA SER A 714 44.24 -22.26 -25.06
C SER A 714 43.03 -22.88 -24.33
N ARG A 715 43.00 -22.81 -23.00
CA ARG A 715 41.95 -23.36 -22.14
C ARG A 715 41.14 -22.27 -21.43
N CYS A 716 41.50 -21.01 -21.65
CA CYS A 716 40.98 -19.87 -20.94
C CYS A 716 39.76 -19.28 -21.65
N GLN A 717 38.65 -19.17 -20.92
CA GLN A 717 37.42 -18.56 -21.42
C GLN A 717 37.36 -17.07 -21.06
N VAL A 718 37.98 -16.66 -19.95
CA VAL A 718 37.98 -15.26 -19.49
C VAL A 718 39.39 -14.80 -19.15
N GLN A 719 39.91 -13.80 -19.85
CA GLN A 719 41.21 -13.21 -19.56
C GLN A 719 41.05 -11.99 -18.65
N ASN A 720 41.61 -12.02 -17.45
CA ASN A 720 41.55 -10.92 -16.50
C ASN A 720 42.80 -10.85 -15.61
N GLY A 721 43.76 -10.00 -15.95
CA GLY A 721 45.00 -9.86 -15.19
C GLY A 721 44.86 -9.19 -13.82
N SER A 722 43.70 -8.60 -13.53
CA SER A 722 43.44 -7.91 -12.27
C SER A 722 43.16 -8.90 -11.14
N VAL A 723 42.17 -9.79 -11.31
CA VAL A 723 41.81 -10.78 -10.28
C VAL A 723 42.80 -11.96 -10.24
N THR A 724 43.44 -12.29 -11.37
CA THR A 724 44.50 -13.32 -11.42
C THR A 724 45.88 -12.74 -11.13
N GLY A 725 45.96 -11.57 -10.49
CA GLY A 725 47.21 -10.92 -10.14
C GLY A 725 47.92 -11.51 -8.92
N PHE A 726 47.31 -12.50 -8.26
CA PHE A 726 47.73 -13.09 -6.98
C PHE A 726 49.12 -13.73 -6.97
N ASN A 727 49.79 -13.85 -5.83
CA ASN A 727 51.18 -14.29 -5.67
C ASN A 727 51.47 -15.12 -4.40
N GLY A 728 50.62 -16.12 -4.11
CA GLY A 728 50.88 -17.17 -3.12
C GLY A 728 50.34 -16.85 -1.73
N ASP A 729 50.30 -15.58 -1.36
CA ASP A 729 49.83 -15.07 -0.07
C ASP A 729 48.46 -14.38 -0.14
N ASP A 730 47.74 -14.52 -1.27
CA ASP A 730 46.43 -13.90 -1.49
C ASP A 730 45.26 -14.90 -1.41
N ALA A 731 44.16 -14.47 -0.78
CA ALA A 731 42.94 -15.26 -0.72
C ALA A 731 41.99 -14.91 -1.88
N LEU A 732 41.15 -15.85 -2.28
CA LEU A 732 40.10 -15.71 -3.28
C LEU A 732 38.76 -16.17 -2.72
N ASP A 733 37.66 -15.57 -3.16
CA ASP A 733 36.35 -16.16 -2.98
C ASP A 733 35.48 -16.05 -4.23
N LEU A 734 34.51 -16.95 -4.32
CA LEU A 734 33.43 -16.94 -5.30
C LEU A 734 32.16 -16.56 -4.56
N VAL A 735 31.60 -15.40 -4.86
CA VAL A 735 30.36 -14.91 -4.23
C VAL A 735 29.30 -14.71 -5.28
N CYS A 736 28.11 -15.24 -5.04
CA CYS A 736 27.00 -15.06 -5.95
C CYS A 736 25.77 -14.55 -5.21
N ASN A 737 25.18 -13.46 -5.72
CA ASN A 737 24.02 -12.80 -5.13
C ASN A 737 24.19 -12.48 -3.63
N GLY A 738 25.42 -12.11 -3.23
CA GLY A 738 25.79 -11.81 -1.84
C GLY A 738 26.13 -13.01 -0.97
N ALA A 739 25.95 -14.25 -1.45
CA ALA A 739 26.30 -15.47 -0.71
C ALA A 739 27.63 -16.07 -1.19
N VAL A 740 28.54 -16.38 -0.26
CA VAL A 740 29.81 -17.07 -0.56
C VAL A 740 29.52 -18.50 -0.98
N GLN A 741 30.01 -18.89 -2.16
CA GLN A 741 29.94 -20.25 -2.70
C GLN A 741 31.19 -21.05 -2.35
N ASP A 742 32.37 -20.41 -2.41
CA ASP A 742 33.64 -21.05 -2.11
C ASP A 742 34.72 -20.03 -1.77
N THR A 743 35.72 -20.45 -0.98
CA THR A 743 36.87 -19.65 -0.54
C THR A 743 38.16 -20.46 -0.71
N PHE A 744 39.21 -19.78 -1.15
CA PHE A 744 40.57 -20.30 -1.25
C PHE A 744 41.52 -19.36 -0.50
N GLY A 745 42.21 -19.84 0.52
CA GLY A 745 42.94 -18.96 1.45
C GLY A 745 42.10 -18.55 2.64
N ARG A 746 42.67 -17.69 3.50
CA ARG A 746 41.96 -17.11 4.65
C ARG A 746 41.90 -15.59 4.51
N ILE A 747 40.69 -15.06 4.43
CA ILE A 747 40.42 -13.62 4.28
C ILE A 747 40.86 -12.90 5.55
N GLY A 748 41.58 -11.79 5.39
CA GLY A 748 42.10 -10.99 6.52
C GLY A 748 43.35 -11.56 7.20
N GLN A 749 43.98 -12.61 6.66
CA GLN A 749 45.25 -13.14 7.14
C GLN A 749 46.30 -13.21 6.04
N ASP A 750 47.49 -12.68 6.31
CA ASP A 750 48.69 -12.86 5.50
C ASP A 750 49.49 -14.09 6.01
N PRO A 751 49.74 -15.13 5.18
CA PRO A 751 50.56 -16.29 5.53
C PRO A 751 52.08 -16.03 5.40
N GLY A 752 52.48 -14.83 4.97
CA GLY A 752 53.85 -14.36 4.82
C GLY A 752 54.42 -14.59 3.43
N THR A 753 54.38 -15.81 2.89
CA THR A 753 54.84 -16.08 1.52
C THR A 753 53.90 -17.01 0.78
N ALA A 754 53.39 -18.03 1.46
CA ALA A 754 52.39 -18.93 0.91
C ALA A 754 51.67 -19.68 2.03
N TRP A 755 50.44 -20.14 1.75
CA TRP A 755 49.85 -21.25 2.51
C TRP A 755 50.38 -22.60 2.04
N GLY A 756 50.44 -23.56 2.95
CA GLY A 756 50.88 -24.92 2.68
C GLY A 756 52.40 -25.06 2.54
N SER A 757 52.85 -26.25 2.12
CA SER A 757 54.27 -26.52 1.88
C SER A 757 54.45 -27.66 0.88
N GLY A 758 55.64 -27.78 0.29
CA GLY A 758 55.92 -28.83 -0.70
C GLY A 758 54.94 -28.78 -1.86
N THR A 759 54.33 -29.91 -2.22
CA THR A 759 53.35 -29.97 -3.30
C THR A 759 51.99 -29.38 -2.93
N SER A 760 51.69 -29.04 -1.69
CA SER A 760 50.46 -28.30 -1.36
C SER A 760 50.69 -26.80 -1.15
N SER A 761 51.91 -26.31 -1.44
CA SER A 761 52.19 -24.86 -1.44
C SER A 761 51.31 -24.15 -2.45
N THR A 762 50.79 -22.98 -2.07
CA THR A 762 50.08 -22.05 -2.97
C THR A 762 51.04 -21.32 -3.89
N LEU A 763 52.22 -20.94 -3.39
CA LEU A 763 53.29 -20.38 -4.22
C LEU A 763 53.86 -21.43 -5.18
N ASP A 764 54.05 -21.01 -6.44
CA ASP A 764 54.75 -21.78 -7.48
C ASP A 764 54.18 -23.19 -7.71
N ASN A 765 52.85 -23.31 -7.71
CA ASN A 765 52.16 -24.59 -7.84
C ASN A 765 50.80 -24.48 -8.52
N SER A 766 50.36 -25.60 -9.11
CA SER A 766 48.97 -25.78 -9.52
C SER A 766 48.28 -26.71 -8.52
N LEU A 767 47.24 -26.21 -7.87
CA LEU A 767 46.47 -26.89 -6.85
C LEU A 767 45.11 -27.27 -7.40
N ARG A 768 44.80 -28.57 -7.40
CA ARG A 768 43.55 -29.14 -7.91
C ARG A 768 42.68 -29.58 -6.75
N ARG A 769 41.40 -29.24 -6.78
CA ARG A 769 40.47 -29.64 -5.74
C ARG A 769 40.28 -31.16 -5.77
N LYS A 770 40.37 -31.81 -4.60
CA LYS A 770 40.14 -33.25 -4.46
C LYS A 770 38.73 -33.64 -4.88
N CYS A 771 38.61 -34.80 -5.51
CA CYS A 771 37.34 -35.36 -5.99
C CYS A 771 36.28 -35.58 -4.91
N SER A 772 36.70 -35.80 -3.67
CA SER A 772 35.80 -35.96 -2.53
C SER A 772 35.16 -34.64 -2.08
N VAL A 773 35.65 -33.49 -2.55
CA VAL A 773 35.12 -32.16 -2.20
C VAL A 773 34.06 -31.76 -3.22
N THR A 774 32.80 -31.82 -2.81
CA THR A 774 31.63 -31.54 -3.67
C THR A 774 30.92 -30.24 -3.32
N GLN A 775 31.35 -29.58 -2.24
CA GLN A 775 30.84 -28.28 -1.80
C GLN A 775 32.02 -27.37 -1.48
N GLY A 776 31.87 -26.08 -1.80
CA GLY A 776 32.87 -25.07 -1.51
C GLY A 776 32.92 -24.72 -0.03
N ASP A 777 34.02 -24.11 0.38
CA ASP A 777 34.19 -23.55 1.71
C ASP A 777 33.56 -22.15 1.76
N THR A 778 32.44 -22.03 2.46
CA THR A 778 31.70 -20.76 2.54
C THR A 778 32.20 -19.85 3.66
N ASN A 779 33.23 -20.23 4.42
CA ASN A 779 33.70 -19.50 5.59
C ASN A 779 35.15 -19.01 5.44
N GLY A 780 35.35 -17.86 4.81
CA GLY A 780 36.71 -17.32 4.62
C GLY A 780 37.47 -16.89 5.87
N ALA A 781 36.91 -17.04 7.08
CA ALA A 781 37.56 -16.66 8.33
C ALA A 781 38.24 -17.82 9.07
N ASP A 782 38.00 -19.08 8.70
CA ASP A 782 38.60 -20.24 9.35
C ASP A 782 40.00 -20.58 8.83
N ALA A 783 40.61 -21.63 9.39
CA ALA A 783 41.99 -21.96 9.11
C ALA A 783 42.11 -22.63 7.74
N PHE A 784 42.90 -22.04 6.84
CA PHE A 784 43.16 -22.60 5.53
C PHE A 784 44.42 -23.48 5.51
N ASP A 785 44.22 -24.79 5.33
CA ASP A 785 45.29 -25.76 5.01
C ASP A 785 45.04 -26.36 3.62
N PRO A 786 45.84 -26.00 2.60
CA PRO A 786 45.70 -26.55 1.25
C PRO A 786 45.71 -28.08 1.22
N ALA A 787 46.51 -28.73 2.05
CA ALA A 787 46.66 -30.20 2.02
C ALA A 787 45.36 -30.94 2.40
N ALA A 788 44.42 -30.28 3.07
CA ALA A 788 43.15 -30.87 3.45
C ALA A 788 42.27 -31.16 2.22
N GLN A 789 42.18 -30.21 1.29
CA GLN A 789 41.20 -30.21 0.19
C GLN A 789 41.80 -30.17 -1.21
N TRP A 790 43.12 -29.97 -1.34
CA TRP A 790 43.80 -29.76 -2.61
C TRP A 790 44.95 -30.75 -2.82
N ASP A 791 45.10 -31.20 -4.05
CA ASP A 791 46.23 -32.00 -4.52
C ASP A 791 47.16 -31.13 -5.39
N GLY A 792 48.46 -31.26 -5.15
CA GLY A 792 49.50 -30.55 -5.87
C GLY A 792 49.93 -31.20 -7.16
N ALA A 793 49.85 -30.47 -8.28
CA ALA A 793 50.35 -30.92 -9.58
C ALA A 793 51.76 -30.41 -9.92
N GLY A 794 52.30 -29.47 -9.14
CA GLY A 794 53.60 -28.85 -9.35
C GLY A 794 53.53 -27.53 -10.13
N LYS A 795 54.68 -26.87 -10.23
CA LYS A 795 54.83 -25.61 -10.97
C LYS A 795 54.57 -25.83 -12.47
N ASP A 796 53.83 -24.91 -13.07
CA ASP A 796 53.50 -24.90 -14.51
C ASP A 796 52.75 -26.14 -15.03
N ALA A 797 51.95 -26.80 -14.17
CA ALA A 797 51.14 -27.97 -14.52
C ALA A 797 49.70 -27.59 -14.92
N PHE A 798 49.44 -27.44 -16.22
CA PHE A 798 48.16 -26.90 -16.76
C PHE A 798 47.21 -27.96 -17.33
N ASP A 799 47.56 -29.24 -17.23
CA ASP A 799 46.80 -30.35 -17.81
C ASP A 799 45.43 -30.57 -17.15
N GLY A 800 45.21 -30.04 -15.94
CA GLY A 800 43.92 -30.08 -15.23
C GLY A 800 42.90 -29.06 -15.74
N LEU A 801 43.36 -27.92 -16.26
CA LEU A 801 42.46 -26.83 -16.68
C LEU A 801 41.54 -27.29 -17.80
N GLY A 802 40.24 -27.03 -17.66
CA GLY A 802 39.20 -27.42 -18.59
C GLY A 802 38.78 -28.89 -18.47
N ALA A 803 39.33 -29.67 -17.53
CA ALA A 803 38.97 -31.07 -17.35
C ALA A 803 37.61 -31.18 -16.64
N THR A 804 36.64 -31.82 -17.29
CA THR A 804 35.26 -31.98 -16.77
C THR A 804 35.12 -33.15 -15.79
N GLY A 805 36.23 -33.59 -15.18
CA GLY A 805 36.30 -34.83 -14.39
C GLY A 805 36.89 -34.58 -13.01
N CYS A 806 36.26 -35.21 -12.02
CA CYS A 806 36.96 -35.73 -10.86
C CYS A 806 37.04 -37.25 -10.98
#